data_AF-A0A0B7A8S6-F1
#
_entry.id   AF-A0A0B7A8S6-F1
#
_cell.length_a   1.000
_cell.length_b   1.000
_cell.length_c   1.000
_cell.angle_alpha   90.00
_cell.angle_beta   90.00
_cell.angle_gamma   90.00
#
_symmetry.space_group_name_H-M   'P 1'
#
loop_
_entity.id
_entity.type
_entity.pdbx_description
1 polymer ?
#
loop_
_entity_poly.entity_id
_entity_poly.type
_entity_poly.pdbx_seq_one_letter_code
_entity_poly.pdbx_strand_id
1 'polypeptide(L)'
;MNKLATFLLCVNFITVLFPQPGYIHPDEFFQSSEIVAGDVLGVQHFRVWEFNGTSAVRNIVFPYLVLSPFLYLLQWINSTNISELHLSAVKVVMATRLPISFLSLLGYLATGRLADAFHVNKYVSTVLYCSSYVTWTYYTRTFSNSVESVLLAIVLQLVLIFSGTTGNYENKPLADDGKHKSKSGYTKEETIEKLQTNQQTPHIEDLQEAVAECKIKLNNTRLTPIKKKTIVKQPNSRNKLEFGKNCEETKKTESDGKTKKEISEKTNKKNSEKAVSEKSEKKVLETTGKEMEKAVPEKTGKEMSEKAVPEKSEGKISGDVNTDNKKDRLGNVERELIWKENIAELSHLRAIIVKLISFLLGAVVSAGFFNRPTFLVFALVPTIYWVWNVTRSDYRGRWNGVPLIVIIFNFSVGALFTFGTFVLLDTIYFNPEFLIVFSRFLKSCQDGQFSWHILQTGIEEVMSTFVVTPWNFIKYNSNSNNLAQHGLHPRYTHFLINLPLLLGPLFIPFIIVCIMSLVQLLNKSDNKTSKSNLAWMTFMALVPVLALSVFPHQEPRFLIPALPIFVVLGAKIVSAMTPGKVPFYALWALFNIILTLVYGYMHQAAMIPALSIYQQKLSSSSHLSKNHHAIFYKTYPPPRHLLLLRPENVNVSIHELAGAPIDTFLQTVKEVQSVCQNSQCQVYVFVPSTVTPQVLKYLPGKKINTTSICPHLSMEAPPRLWAWWKKRLSFEDMIMDMCLNIITLTYG
;
A
#
# COMPACT_ATOMS: atom_id res chain seq x y z
N MET A 1 -11.15 -11.60 -4.36
CA MET A 1 -9.73 -11.52 -4.77
C MET A 1 -9.41 -12.73 -5.65
N ASN A 2 -8.36 -12.71 -6.49
CA ASN A 2 -8.01 -13.91 -7.27
C ASN A 2 -7.27 -14.93 -6.37
N LYS A 3 -7.52 -16.24 -6.57
CA LYS A 3 -7.05 -17.29 -5.64
C LYS A 3 -5.54 -17.29 -5.43
N LEU A 4 -4.76 -17.08 -6.49
CA LEU A 4 -3.29 -17.09 -6.43
C LEU A 4 -2.74 -15.86 -5.68
N ALA A 5 -3.25 -14.67 -5.97
CA ALA A 5 -2.84 -13.45 -5.26
C ALA A 5 -3.26 -13.48 -3.78
N THR A 6 -4.43 -14.04 -3.46
CA THR A 6 -4.81 -14.31 -2.05
C THR A 6 -3.81 -15.25 -1.39
N PHE A 7 -3.48 -16.37 -2.02
CA PHE A 7 -2.49 -17.32 -1.48
C PHE A 7 -1.13 -16.65 -1.23
N LEU A 8 -0.59 -15.91 -2.21
CA LEU A 8 0.68 -15.18 -2.08
C LEU A 8 0.65 -14.15 -0.94
N LEU A 9 -0.46 -13.43 -0.76
CA LEU A 9 -0.61 -12.50 0.37
C LEU A 9 -0.70 -13.25 1.71
N CYS A 10 -1.43 -14.36 1.80
CA CYS A 10 -1.46 -15.19 3.00
C CYS A 10 -0.06 -15.72 3.37
N VAL A 11 0.73 -16.17 2.39
CA VAL A 11 2.13 -16.57 2.63
C VAL A 11 2.95 -15.37 3.13
N ASN A 12 2.80 -14.19 2.52
CA ASN A 12 3.48 -12.97 2.99
C ASN A 12 3.17 -12.68 4.48
N PHE A 13 1.90 -12.70 4.88
CA PHE A 13 1.48 -12.54 6.28
C PHE A 13 2.10 -13.60 7.20
N ILE A 14 2.19 -14.87 6.76
CA ILE A 14 2.86 -15.93 7.52
C ILE A 14 4.36 -15.61 7.72
N THR A 15 5.05 -15.02 6.73
CA THR A 15 6.45 -14.59 6.91
C THR A 15 6.65 -13.39 7.86
N VAL A 16 5.57 -12.74 8.30
CA VAL A 16 5.61 -11.74 9.37
C VAL A 16 5.42 -12.38 10.75
N LEU A 17 4.63 -13.45 10.83
CA LEU A 17 4.49 -14.25 12.06
C LEU A 17 5.73 -15.11 12.35
N PHE A 18 6.44 -15.53 11.30
CA PHE A 18 7.78 -16.12 11.38
C PHE A 18 8.80 -15.13 10.79
N PRO A 19 9.13 -14.05 11.54
CA PRO A 19 9.70 -12.84 10.97
C PRO A 19 11.04 -13.10 10.28
N GLN A 20 11.09 -12.72 9.01
CA GLN A 20 12.30 -12.58 8.20
C GLN A 20 13.45 -11.89 8.97
N PRO A 21 14.58 -12.55 9.24
CA PRO A 21 15.65 -12.01 10.10
C PRO A 21 16.52 -10.96 9.40
N GLY A 22 16.52 -10.91 8.05
CA GLY A 22 17.26 -9.93 7.26
C GLY A 22 16.95 -8.49 7.68
N TYR A 23 17.97 -7.63 7.71
CA TYR A 23 17.91 -6.25 8.16
C TYR A 23 18.26 -5.35 6.98
N ILE A 24 17.23 -4.80 6.32
CA ILE A 24 17.37 -4.23 4.97
C ILE A 24 18.15 -2.90 5.00
N HIS A 25 17.82 -2.01 5.94
CA HIS A 25 18.44 -0.69 6.10
C HIS A 25 18.19 -0.18 7.54
N PRO A 26 19.13 0.53 8.19
CA PRO A 26 18.98 1.03 9.56
C PRO A 26 17.63 1.71 9.89
N ASP A 27 17.18 2.62 9.03
CA ASP A 27 15.89 3.31 9.09
C ASP A 27 14.65 2.41 9.28
N GLU A 28 14.73 1.09 9.02
CA GLU A 28 13.66 0.14 9.36
C GLU A 28 13.24 0.26 10.84
N PHE A 29 14.21 0.39 11.74
CA PHE A 29 13.99 0.54 13.17
C PHE A 29 14.14 2.01 13.60
N PHE A 30 15.17 2.69 13.12
CA PHE A 30 15.58 4.00 13.62
C PHE A 30 14.66 5.16 13.21
N GLN A 31 13.83 5.00 12.16
CA GLN A 31 12.79 5.98 11.78
C GLN A 31 11.39 5.64 12.31
N SER A 32 11.24 4.60 13.13
CA SER A 32 9.93 4.17 13.60
C SER A 32 10.00 3.38 14.92
N SER A 33 10.33 2.09 14.86
CA SER A 33 10.11 1.19 16.00
C SER A 33 11.06 1.41 17.17
N GLU A 34 12.30 1.85 16.94
CA GLU A 34 13.27 2.15 18.02
C GLU A 34 12.70 3.17 19.01
N ILE A 35 12.09 4.23 18.47
CA ILE A 35 11.48 5.31 19.26
C ILE A 35 10.22 4.80 19.96
N VAL A 36 9.26 4.29 19.19
CA VAL A 36 7.93 3.95 19.74
C VAL A 36 7.97 2.74 20.67
N ALA A 37 8.77 1.71 20.37
CA ALA A 37 8.91 0.57 21.28
C ALA A 37 9.71 0.94 22.53
N GLY A 38 10.70 1.82 22.42
CA GLY A 38 11.40 2.41 23.56
C GLY A 38 10.44 3.11 24.52
N ASP A 39 9.64 4.04 23.98
CA ASP A 39 8.70 4.86 24.75
C ASP A 39 7.50 4.06 25.30
N VAL A 40 6.93 3.12 24.52
CA VAL A 40 5.77 2.31 24.95
C VAL A 40 6.16 1.21 25.92
N LEU A 41 7.24 0.47 25.67
CA LEU A 41 7.64 -0.67 26.51
C LEU A 41 8.46 -0.26 27.75
N GLY A 42 8.90 1.01 27.83
CA GLY A 42 9.75 1.51 28.92
C GLY A 42 11.16 0.91 28.89
N VAL A 43 11.72 0.69 27.69
CA VAL A 43 13.02 0.05 27.48
C VAL A 43 14.07 1.05 26.99
N GLN A 44 15.33 0.76 27.29
CA GLN A 44 16.48 1.52 26.80
C GLN A 44 16.48 1.50 25.26
N HIS A 45 16.50 2.68 24.67
CA HIS A 45 16.47 2.88 23.22
C HIS A 45 17.39 4.04 22.82
N PHE A 46 17.77 4.10 21.55
CA PHE A 46 18.50 5.23 20.98
C PHE A 46 17.54 6.21 20.31
N ARG A 47 17.32 7.36 20.94
CA ARG A 47 16.59 8.48 20.33
C ARG A 47 17.46 9.16 19.28
N VAL A 48 17.19 8.85 18.02
CA VAL A 48 17.92 9.41 16.87
C VAL A 48 17.71 10.91 16.79
N TRP A 49 18.72 11.64 16.31
CA TRP A 49 18.70 13.09 16.11
C TRP A 49 17.50 13.60 15.30
N GLU A 50 16.95 12.76 14.40
CA GLU A 50 15.74 13.06 13.62
C GLU A 50 14.51 13.36 14.49
N PHE A 51 14.45 12.77 15.69
CA PHE A 51 13.39 12.91 16.71
C PHE A 51 13.88 13.60 18.00
N ASN A 52 14.96 14.38 17.92
CA ASN A 52 15.37 15.26 19.00
C ASN A 52 14.70 16.64 18.84
N GLY A 53 14.24 17.27 19.93
CA GLY A 53 13.49 18.53 19.90
C GLY A 53 14.25 19.70 19.26
N THR A 54 15.59 19.66 19.24
CA THR A 54 16.43 20.68 18.59
C THR A 54 16.44 20.63 17.07
N SER A 55 16.16 19.46 16.47
CA SER A 55 16.21 19.25 15.02
C SER A 55 14.84 18.92 14.42
N ALA A 56 14.04 18.10 15.11
CA ALA A 56 12.66 17.73 14.83
C ALA A 56 12.31 17.74 13.32
N VAL A 57 12.95 16.84 12.55
CA VAL A 57 12.80 16.73 11.08
C VAL A 57 11.85 15.60 10.66
N ARG A 58 11.34 14.81 11.60
CA ARG A 58 10.38 13.72 11.34
C ARG A 58 9.10 13.92 12.13
N ASN A 59 7.97 13.79 11.44
CA ASN A 59 6.67 13.69 12.08
C ASN A 59 6.60 12.42 12.93
N ILE A 60 6.18 12.56 14.19
CA ILE A 60 6.10 11.45 15.14
C ILE A 60 4.78 10.67 15.05
N VAL A 61 3.75 11.30 14.46
CA VAL A 61 2.38 10.78 14.44
C VAL A 61 2.30 9.45 13.69
N PHE A 62 2.98 9.30 12.54
CA PHE A 62 2.95 8.03 11.79
C PHE A 62 3.55 6.83 12.54
N PRO A 63 4.78 6.91 13.10
CA PRO A 63 5.30 5.86 13.96
C PRO A 63 4.34 5.44 15.07
N TYR A 64 3.77 6.38 15.83
CA TYR A 64 2.83 6.05 16.93
C TYR A 64 1.52 5.46 16.42
N LEU A 65 0.90 6.08 15.41
CA LEU A 65 -0.38 5.65 14.84
C LEU A 65 -0.33 4.21 14.30
N VAL A 66 0.79 3.82 13.69
CA VAL A 66 0.96 2.48 13.10
C VAL A 66 1.41 1.45 14.14
N LEU A 67 2.29 1.80 15.08
CA LEU A 67 2.97 0.82 15.95
C LEU A 67 2.42 0.75 17.37
N SER A 68 2.00 1.87 17.98
CA SER A 68 1.62 1.90 19.40
C SER A 68 0.47 0.94 19.75
N PRO A 69 -0.61 0.77 18.95
CA PRO A 69 -1.70 -0.16 19.31
C PRO A 69 -1.23 -1.61 19.49
N PHE A 70 -0.29 -2.07 18.64
CA PHE A 70 0.25 -3.43 18.69
C PHE A 70 1.30 -3.59 19.81
N LEU A 71 2.07 -2.54 20.09
CA LEU A 71 3.03 -2.51 21.20
C LEU A 71 2.34 -2.48 22.57
N TYR A 72 1.26 -1.68 22.72
CA TYR A 72 0.43 -1.70 23.93
C TYR A 72 -0.28 -3.04 24.12
N LEU A 73 -0.78 -3.67 23.05
CA LEU A 73 -1.32 -5.02 23.11
C LEU A 73 -0.26 -6.03 23.59
N LEU A 74 0.97 -5.96 23.07
CA LEU A 74 2.08 -6.81 23.50
C LEU A 74 2.49 -6.57 24.96
N GLN A 75 2.48 -5.31 25.42
CA GLN A 75 2.72 -4.94 26.81
C GLN A 75 1.64 -5.47 27.75
N TRP A 76 0.36 -5.34 27.37
CA TRP A 76 -0.78 -5.90 28.10
C TRP A 76 -0.69 -7.43 28.18
N ILE A 77 -0.39 -8.10 27.07
CA ILE A 77 -0.13 -9.54 27.03
C ILE A 77 1.00 -9.92 28.01
N ASN A 78 2.13 -9.21 28.00
CA ASN A 78 3.24 -9.49 28.91
C ASN A 78 2.85 -9.25 30.39
N SER A 79 1.93 -8.33 30.68
CA SER A 79 1.43 -8.10 32.05
C SER A 79 0.60 -9.27 32.64
N THR A 80 0.16 -10.21 31.80
CA THR A 80 -0.58 -11.41 32.25
C THR A 80 0.31 -12.49 32.91
N ASN A 81 1.64 -12.33 32.86
CA ASN A 81 2.64 -13.27 33.40
C ASN A 81 2.53 -14.73 32.89
N ILE A 82 1.87 -14.97 31.76
CA ILE A 82 1.87 -16.29 31.11
C ILE A 82 3.26 -16.52 30.49
N SER A 83 3.94 -17.56 30.95
CA SER A 83 5.36 -17.83 30.65
C SER A 83 5.68 -17.89 29.15
N GLU A 84 4.83 -18.54 28.36
CA GLU A 84 4.98 -18.64 26.90
C GLU A 84 4.83 -17.30 26.18
N LEU A 85 4.12 -16.33 26.79
CA LEU A 85 3.83 -15.03 26.20
C LEU A 85 4.79 -13.91 26.63
N HIS A 86 5.79 -14.17 27.48
CA HIS A 86 6.82 -13.20 27.86
C HIS A 86 7.45 -12.44 26.68
N LEU A 87 7.70 -11.15 26.90
CA LEU A 87 8.29 -10.22 25.95
C LEU A 87 9.66 -10.72 25.43
N SER A 88 9.84 -10.72 24.12
CA SER A 88 11.12 -11.07 23.47
C SER A 88 11.35 -10.19 22.24
N ALA A 89 12.61 -10.03 21.84
CA ALA A 89 12.98 -9.23 20.67
C ALA A 89 12.19 -9.63 19.42
N VAL A 90 12.03 -10.93 19.18
CA VAL A 90 11.28 -11.49 18.05
C VAL A 90 9.81 -11.06 18.08
N LYS A 91 9.16 -11.12 19.26
CA LYS A 91 7.75 -10.70 19.43
C LYS A 91 7.56 -9.20 19.21
N VAL A 92 8.52 -8.37 19.59
CA VAL A 92 8.50 -6.92 19.30
C VAL A 92 8.62 -6.66 17.80
N VAL A 93 9.52 -7.36 17.10
CA VAL A 93 9.64 -7.28 15.63
C VAL A 93 8.36 -7.76 14.93
N MET A 94 7.70 -8.81 15.43
CA MET A 94 6.39 -9.26 14.90
C MET A 94 5.32 -8.18 15.10
N ALA A 95 5.19 -7.64 16.32
CA ALA A 95 4.17 -6.65 16.67
C ALA A 95 4.29 -5.36 15.87
N THR A 96 5.52 -4.94 15.50
CA THR A 96 5.74 -3.72 14.71
C THR A 96 5.57 -3.94 13.20
N ARG A 97 5.88 -5.14 12.68
CA ARG A 97 5.71 -5.47 11.25
C ARG A 97 4.29 -5.88 10.85
N LEU A 98 3.52 -6.45 11.77
CA LEU A 98 2.14 -6.87 11.53
C LEU A 98 1.20 -5.75 11.02
N PRO A 99 1.13 -4.54 11.63
CA PRO A 99 0.28 -3.46 11.14
C PRO A 99 0.61 -3.01 9.72
N ILE A 100 1.89 -2.78 9.41
CA ILE A 100 2.29 -2.31 8.07
C ILE A 100 2.03 -3.37 6.99
N SER A 101 2.21 -4.66 7.33
CA SER A 101 1.82 -5.78 6.47
C SER A 101 0.32 -5.79 6.17
N PHE A 102 -0.55 -5.51 7.16
CA PHE A 102 -1.99 -5.41 6.93
C PHE A 102 -2.35 -4.21 6.05
N LEU A 103 -1.74 -3.05 6.30
CA LEU A 103 -1.93 -1.86 5.48
C LEU A 103 -1.46 -2.06 4.03
N SER A 104 -0.48 -2.92 3.77
CA SER A 104 -0.01 -3.25 2.40
C SER A 104 -1.10 -3.85 1.49
N LEU A 105 -2.19 -4.39 2.05
CA LEU A 105 -3.37 -4.85 1.30
C LEU A 105 -4.03 -3.72 0.50
N LEU A 106 -3.92 -2.47 0.97
CA LEU A 106 -4.40 -1.29 0.23
C LEU A 106 -3.67 -1.14 -1.11
N GLY A 107 -2.39 -1.50 -1.19
CA GLY A 107 -1.61 -1.51 -2.43
C GLY A 107 -2.04 -2.61 -3.41
N TYR A 108 -2.45 -3.79 -2.92
CA TYR A 108 -3.10 -4.81 -3.75
C TYR A 108 -4.44 -4.28 -4.32
N LEU A 109 -5.26 -3.64 -3.48
CA LEU A 109 -6.53 -3.07 -3.93
C LEU A 109 -6.30 -1.96 -4.96
N ALA A 110 -5.27 -1.12 -4.76
CA ALA A 110 -4.91 -0.03 -5.68
C ALA A 110 -4.42 -0.58 -7.02
N THR A 111 -3.55 -1.58 -7.01
CA THR A 111 -3.13 -2.32 -8.21
C THR A 111 -4.33 -2.89 -8.97
N GLY A 112 -5.31 -3.45 -8.25
CA GLY A 112 -6.55 -3.98 -8.82
C GLY A 112 -7.42 -2.90 -9.49
N ARG A 113 -7.70 -1.79 -8.79
CA ARG A 113 -8.49 -0.68 -9.36
C ARG A 113 -7.78 0.05 -10.50
N LEU A 114 -6.46 0.20 -10.41
CA LEU A 114 -5.64 0.79 -11.46
C LEU A 114 -5.66 -0.07 -12.74
N ALA A 115 -5.56 -1.40 -12.61
CA ALA A 115 -5.68 -2.29 -13.75
C ALA A 115 -7.06 -2.19 -14.42
N ASP A 116 -8.15 -2.15 -13.64
CA ASP A 116 -9.51 -1.99 -14.17
C ASP A 116 -9.68 -0.64 -14.92
N ALA A 117 -9.29 0.47 -14.27
CA ALA A 117 -9.45 1.83 -14.78
C ALA A 117 -8.65 2.12 -16.07
N PHE A 118 -7.53 1.43 -16.28
CA PHE A 118 -6.68 1.59 -17.47
C PHE A 118 -6.77 0.40 -18.44
N HIS A 119 -7.79 -0.44 -18.30
CA HIS A 119 -8.07 -1.62 -19.14
C HIS A 119 -6.86 -2.56 -19.32
N VAL A 120 -6.15 -2.81 -18.22
CA VAL A 120 -5.05 -3.79 -18.14
C VAL A 120 -5.56 -5.06 -17.45
N ASN A 121 -4.97 -6.21 -17.78
CA ASN A 121 -5.36 -7.47 -17.15
C ASN A 121 -5.14 -7.45 -15.62
N LYS A 122 -6.24 -7.35 -14.87
CA LYS A 122 -6.27 -7.31 -13.41
C LYS A 122 -5.61 -8.52 -12.75
N TYR A 123 -5.82 -9.71 -13.30
CA TYR A 123 -5.25 -10.95 -12.76
C TYR A 123 -3.72 -10.91 -12.84
N VAL A 124 -3.16 -10.63 -14.02
CA VAL A 124 -1.70 -10.52 -14.21
C VAL A 124 -1.12 -9.42 -13.33
N SER A 125 -1.73 -8.23 -13.31
CA SER A 125 -1.25 -7.09 -12.52
C SER A 125 -1.18 -7.40 -11.02
N THR A 126 -2.25 -7.99 -10.47
CA THR A 126 -2.31 -8.32 -9.04
C THR A 126 -1.42 -9.51 -8.66
N VAL A 127 -1.26 -10.50 -9.54
CA VAL A 127 -0.32 -11.61 -9.31
C VAL A 127 1.14 -11.12 -9.33
N LEU A 128 1.51 -10.24 -10.27
CA LEU A 128 2.84 -9.63 -10.30
C LEU A 128 3.11 -8.80 -9.04
N TYR A 129 2.16 -7.96 -8.60
CA TYR A 129 2.31 -7.21 -7.35
C TYR A 129 2.51 -8.13 -6.14
N CYS A 130 1.67 -9.17 -6.00
CA CYS A 130 1.74 -10.11 -4.87
C CYS A 130 2.94 -11.08 -4.91
N SER A 131 3.61 -11.24 -6.05
CA SER A 131 4.82 -12.07 -6.19
C SER A 131 6.12 -11.26 -6.28
N SER A 132 6.04 -9.93 -6.15
CA SER A 132 7.22 -9.08 -6.07
C SER A 132 7.92 -9.23 -4.72
N TYR A 133 9.24 -9.37 -4.72
CA TYR A 133 10.06 -9.38 -3.51
C TYR A 133 9.89 -8.09 -2.69
N VAL A 134 9.57 -6.96 -3.33
CA VAL A 134 9.30 -5.67 -2.66
C VAL A 134 8.08 -5.78 -1.74
N THR A 135 7.03 -6.48 -2.20
CA THR A 135 5.83 -6.76 -1.40
C THR A 135 6.11 -7.70 -0.24
N TRP A 136 7.04 -8.64 -0.41
CA TRP A 136 7.40 -9.63 0.62
C TRP A 136 8.38 -9.08 1.66
N THR A 137 9.22 -8.11 1.27
CA THR A 137 10.28 -7.56 2.11
C THR A 137 9.95 -6.14 2.55
N TYR A 138 10.09 -5.13 1.69
CA TYR A 138 9.92 -3.72 2.05
C TYR A 138 8.54 -3.39 2.65
N TYR A 139 7.44 -3.90 2.08
CA TYR A 139 6.09 -3.60 2.58
C TYR A 139 5.70 -4.32 3.87
N THR A 140 6.51 -5.28 4.34
CA THR A 140 6.37 -5.86 5.68
C THR A 140 7.29 -5.19 6.69
N ARG A 141 8.14 -4.24 6.28
CA ARG A 141 9.06 -3.49 7.15
C ARG A 141 8.53 -2.08 7.45
N THR A 142 8.91 -1.57 8.62
CA THR A 142 8.45 -0.31 9.21
C THR A 142 9.12 0.94 8.64
N PHE A 143 9.35 0.97 7.32
CA PHE A 143 9.87 2.14 6.61
C PHE A 143 8.79 3.21 6.45
N SER A 144 9.18 4.48 6.60
CA SER A 144 8.35 5.63 6.21
C SER A 144 8.04 5.65 4.71
N ASN A 145 8.85 5.01 3.85
CA ASN A 145 8.51 4.79 2.43
C ASN A 145 7.40 3.73 2.24
N SER A 146 7.27 2.75 3.14
CA SER A 146 6.12 1.82 3.14
C SER A 146 4.84 2.55 3.54
N VAL A 147 4.94 3.55 4.43
CA VAL A 147 3.83 4.48 4.74
C VAL A 147 3.49 5.37 3.54
N GLU A 148 4.46 5.93 2.81
CA GLU A 148 4.20 6.63 1.53
C GLU A 148 3.46 5.73 0.53
N SER A 149 3.79 4.43 0.49
CA SER A 149 3.14 3.45 -0.39
C SER A 149 1.67 3.22 -0.01
N VAL A 150 1.37 3.15 1.29
CA VAL A 150 0.00 3.05 1.82
C VAL A 150 -0.80 4.33 1.51
N LEU A 151 -0.20 5.50 1.72
CA LEU A 151 -0.85 6.78 1.43
C LEU A 151 -1.10 6.98 -0.06
N LEU A 152 -0.16 6.58 -0.94
CA LEU A 152 -0.37 6.62 -2.38
C LEU A 152 -1.45 5.62 -2.81
N ALA A 153 -1.51 4.44 -2.20
CA ALA A 153 -2.58 3.49 -2.43
C ALA A 153 -3.96 4.08 -2.08
N ILE A 154 -4.07 4.86 -0.99
CA ILE A 154 -5.29 5.59 -0.61
C ILE A 154 -5.63 6.68 -1.65
N VAL A 155 -4.65 7.49 -2.08
CA VAL A 155 -4.84 8.46 -3.17
C VAL A 155 -5.36 7.76 -4.43
N LEU A 156 -4.73 6.64 -4.83
CA LEU A 156 -5.16 5.83 -5.96
C LEU A 156 -6.57 5.24 -5.78
N GLN A 157 -7.01 4.91 -4.55
CA GLN A 157 -8.42 4.53 -4.33
C GLN A 157 -9.36 5.70 -4.62
N LEU A 158 -9.05 6.90 -4.09
CA LEU A 158 -9.89 8.09 -4.17
C LEU A 158 -10.03 8.61 -5.61
N VAL A 159 -8.91 8.73 -6.33
CA VAL A 159 -8.87 9.27 -7.69
C VAL A 159 -9.53 8.36 -8.74
N LEU A 160 -9.64 7.06 -8.47
CA LEU A 160 -10.19 6.08 -9.42
C LEU A 160 -11.68 5.77 -9.20
N ILE A 161 -12.35 6.36 -8.21
CA ILE A 161 -13.77 6.09 -7.87
C ILE A 161 -14.70 6.22 -9.10
N PHE A 162 -14.44 7.19 -9.98
CA PHE A 162 -15.25 7.44 -11.18
C PHE A 162 -14.66 6.88 -12.48
N SER A 163 -13.50 6.24 -12.46
CA SER A 163 -12.78 5.82 -13.68
C SER A 163 -13.26 4.48 -14.28
N GLY A 164 -14.22 3.80 -13.66
CA GLY A 164 -14.65 2.44 -14.07
C GLY A 164 -15.98 2.34 -14.82
N THR A 165 -16.77 3.41 -14.95
CA THR A 165 -18.19 3.33 -15.38
C THR A 165 -18.46 3.67 -16.84
N THR A 166 -17.47 4.13 -17.61
CA THR A 166 -17.67 4.63 -18.99
C THR A 166 -17.63 3.56 -20.08
N GLY A 167 -16.97 2.42 -19.87
CA GLY A 167 -16.66 1.47 -20.95
C GLY A 167 -17.75 0.46 -21.36
N ASN A 168 -18.74 0.17 -20.50
CA ASN A 168 -19.67 -0.95 -20.74
C ASN A 168 -20.91 -0.62 -21.61
N TYR A 169 -21.08 0.65 -22.04
CA TYR A 169 -22.26 1.10 -22.79
C TYR A 169 -21.95 1.70 -24.18
N GLU A 170 -20.71 1.58 -24.68
CA GLU A 170 -20.35 2.13 -25.99
C GLU A 170 -20.63 1.20 -27.19
N ASN A 171 -20.97 -0.08 -26.95
CA ASN A 171 -21.22 -1.09 -28.00
C ASN A 171 -22.67 -1.62 -28.05
N LYS A 172 -23.66 -0.73 -27.96
CA LYS A 172 -25.00 -0.99 -28.51
C LYS A 172 -25.41 0.20 -29.38
N PRO A 173 -25.31 0.12 -30.72
CA PRO A 173 -26.05 1.04 -31.56
C PRO A 173 -27.54 0.87 -31.24
N LEU A 174 -28.26 1.98 -31.13
CA LEU A 174 -29.72 1.95 -31.11
C LEU A 174 -30.17 1.31 -32.42
N ALA A 175 -30.92 0.21 -32.33
CA ALA A 175 -31.50 -0.42 -33.50
C ALA A 175 -32.53 0.54 -34.10
N ASP A 176 -32.31 0.94 -35.35
CA ASP A 176 -33.20 1.81 -36.10
C ASP A 176 -34.46 1.04 -36.50
N ASP A 177 -35.63 1.66 -36.34
CA ASP A 177 -36.93 1.04 -36.62
C ASP A 177 -37.17 0.99 -38.15
N GLY A 178 -36.92 -0.15 -38.79
CA GLY A 178 -37.15 -0.23 -40.23
C GLY A 178 -36.98 -1.59 -40.94
N LYS A 179 -38.13 -2.21 -41.23
CA LYS A 179 -38.40 -3.10 -42.39
C LYS A 179 -37.71 -4.49 -42.45
N HIS A 180 -38.51 -5.48 -42.09
CA HIS A 180 -38.55 -6.87 -42.60
C HIS A 180 -37.63 -7.25 -43.79
N LYS A 181 -36.96 -8.40 -43.65
CA LYS A 181 -37.39 -9.62 -44.38
C LYS A 181 -36.94 -10.92 -43.70
N SER A 182 -37.72 -11.96 -43.92
CA SER A 182 -37.69 -13.27 -43.24
C SER A 182 -36.55 -14.18 -43.70
N LYS A 183 -36.08 -15.06 -42.79
CA LYS A 183 -36.00 -16.53 -42.99
C LYS A 183 -35.50 -17.24 -41.73
N SER A 184 -35.98 -18.48 -41.55
CA SER A 184 -35.65 -19.43 -40.48
C SER A 184 -36.08 -19.01 -39.05
N GLY A 185 -36.69 -19.86 -38.22
CA GLY A 185 -36.99 -21.29 -38.43
C GLY A 185 -36.64 -22.19 -37.24
N TYR A 186 -36.83 -21.72 -36.00
CA TYR A 186 -36.67 -22.54 -34.79
C TYR A 186 -37.78 -22.26 -33.77
N THR A 187 -38.24 -23.32 -33.12
CA THR A 187 -39.31 -23.33 -32.10
C THR A 187 -38.85 -22.69 -30.79
N LYS A 188 -39.78 -22.09 -30.07
CA LYS A 188 -39.49 -21.05 -29.05
C LYS A 188 -39.28 -21.57 -27.62
N GLU A 189 -39.18 -22.88 -27.43
CA GLU A 189 -39.32 -23.52 -26.10
C GLU A 189 -38.04 -24.14 -25.53
N GLU A 190 -37.00 -24.41 -26.33
CA GLU A 190 -35.75 -25.03 -25.84
C GLU A 190 -34.65 -24.03 -25.40
N THR A 191 -34.88 -22.71 -25.46
CA THR A 191 -33.86 -21.70 -25.12
C THR A 191 -33.94 -21.18 -23.68
N ILE A 192 -35.02 -21.46 -22.94
CA ILE A 192 -35.27 -20.87 -21.62
C ILE A 192 -34.46 -21.56 -20.50
N GLU A 193 -34.13 -22.85 -20.62
CA GLU A 193 -33.52 -23.62 -19.53
C GLU A 193 -31.98 -23.47 -19.41
N LYS A 194 -31.30 -22.88 -20.40
CA LYS A 194 -29.82 -22.72 -20.40
C LYS A 194 -29.30 -21.33 -20.06
N LEU A 195 -30.19 -20.38 -19.70
CA LEU A 195 -29.81 -19.02 -19.33
C LEU A 195 -29.92 -18.70 -17.83
N GLN A 196 -30.34 -19.65 -16.99
CA GLN A 196 -30.49 -19.44 -15.54
C GLN A 196 -29.27 -19.85 -14.69
N THR A 197 -28.18 -20.34 -15.28
CA THR A 197 -26.98 -20.80 -14.55
C THR A 197 -25.69 -20.14 -15.04
N ASN A 198 -25.52 -18.84 -14.73
CA ASN A 198 -24.27 -18.18 -14.27
C ASN A 198 -24.28 -16.66 -14.54
N GLN A 199 -24.79 -15.87 -13.61
CA GLN A 199 -24.37 -14.47 -13.43
C GLN A 199 -24.68 -14.01 -12.00
N GLN A 200 -23.67 -14.02 -11.13
CA GLN A 200 -23.71 -13.37 -9.81
C GLN A 200 -22.79 -12.14 -9.83
N THR A 201 -23.43 -10.97 -9.96
CA THR A 201 -22.88 -9.66 -9.62
C THR A 201 -24.01 -8.88 -8.95
N PRO A 202 -23.77 -8.18 -7.83
CA PRO A 202 -24.83 -7.55 -7.04
C PRO A 202 -25.53 -6.47 -7.87
N HIS A 203 -26.86 -6.45 -7.79
CA HIS A 203 -27.70 -5.55 -8.56
C HIS A 203 -27.83 -4.20 -7.86
N ILE A 204 -28.14 -3.15 -8.64
CA ILE A 204 -28.32 -1.78 -8.14
C ILE A 204 -29.54 -1.67 -7.20
N GLU A 205 -30.44 -2.65 -7.26
CA GLU A 205 -31.64 -2.78 -6.43
C GLU A 205 -31.28 -2.97 -4.93
N ASP A 206 -30.25 -3.76 -4.59
CA ASP A 206 -29.77 -3.96 -3.21
C ASP A 206 -29.38 -2.62 -2.53
N LEU A 207 -28.86 -1.69 -3.33
CA LEU A 207 -28.45 -0.34 -2.90
C LEU A 207 -29.63 0.62 -2.75
N GLN A 208 -30.71 0.42 -3.52
CA GLN A 208 -31.94 1.20 -3.40
C GLN A 208 -32.75 0.74 -2.18
N GLU A 209 -32.80 -0.57 -1.91
CA GLU A 209 -33.48 -1.14 -0.74
C GLU A 209 -32.79 -0.73 0.58
N ALA A 210 -31.46 -0.79 0.64
CA ALA A 210 -30.69 -0.32 1.80
C ALA A 210 -30.88 1.20 2.08
N VAL A 211 -31.04 2.02 1.03
CA VAL A 211 -31.31 3.46 1.18
C VAL A 211 -32.77 3.71 1.60
N ALA A 212 -33.73 2.90 1.14
CA ALA A 212 -35.11 2.95 1.57
C ALA A 212 -35.27 2.60 3.06
N GLU A 213 -34.63 1.52 3.54
CA GLU A 213 -34.63 1.15 4.96
C GLU A 213 -34.04 2.27 5.86
N CYS A 214 -32.97 2.93 5.41
CA CYS A 214 -32.39 4.07 6.12
C CYS A 214 -33.34 5.28 6.21
N LYS A 215 -34.06 5.62 5.12
CA LYS A 215 -35.08 6.69 5.13
C LYS A 215 -36.24 6.36 6.09
N ILE A 216 -36.67 5.10 6.19
CA ILE A 216 -37.74 4.67 7.08
C ILE A 216 -37.31 4.73 8.56
N LYS A 217 -36.09 4.30 8.90
CA LYS A 217 -35.57 4.36 10.28
C LYS A 217 -35.37 5.80 10.78
N LEU A 218 -34.98 6.74 9.92
CA LEU A 218 -34.78 8.16 10.29
C LEU A 218 -36.08 8.94 10.53
N ASN A 219 -37.16 8.65 9.80
CA ASN A 219 -38.43 9.37 9.94
C ASN A 219 -39.22 9.02 11.23
N ASN A 220 -38.96 7.87 11.84
CA ASN A 220 -39.66 7.41 13.04
C ASN A 220 -39.08 7.93 14.37
N THR A 221 -38.03 8.77 14.35
CA THR A 221 -37.42 9.32 15.58
C THR A 221 -37.75 10.81 15.80
N ARG A 222 -39.04 11.16 15.88
CA ARG A 222 -39.47 12.49 16.35
C ARG A 222 -39.32 12.59 17.87
N LEU A 223 -38.25 13.23 18.32
CA LEU A 223 -38.10 13.71 19.70
C LEU A 223 -39.17 14.78 20.01
N THR A 224 -39.91 14.61 21.11
CA THR A 224 -40.76 15.65 21.72
C THR A 224 -40.14 16.14 23.04
N PRO A 225 -40.34 17.42 23.42
CA PRO A 225 -39.49 18.05 24.42
C PRO A 225 -39.97 17.93 25.88
N ILE A 226 -39.01 17.58 26.75
CA ILE A 226 -38.78 18.06 28.14
C ILE A 226 -40.00 18.22 29.08
N LYS A 227 -39.95 17.49 30.21
CA LYS A 227 -40.27 18.07 31.53
C LYS A 227 -39.39 17.47 32.64
N LYS A 228 -38.75 18.35 33.42
CA LYS A 228 -37.98 17.98 34.62
C LYS A 228 -38.91 17.47 35.72
N LYS A 229 -38.52 16.39 36.43
CA LYS A 229 -38.81 16.23 37.86
C LYS A 229 -37.76 15.37 38.55
N THR A 230 -37.28 15.86 39.69
CA THR A 230 -36.29 15.26 40.59
C THR A 230 -36.92 14.13 41.42
N ILE A 231 -36.15 13.09 41.80
CA ILE A 231 -35.99 12.58 43.20
C ILE A 231 -35.22 11.22 43.24
N VAL A 232 -34.06 11.28 43.92
CA VAL A 232 -33.36 10.32 44.79
C VAL A 232 -33.83 8.84 44.90
N LYS A 233 -32.94 7.87 44.64
CA LYS A 233 -32.37 6.85 45.59
C LYS A 233 -31.72 5.62 44.90
N GLN A 234 -30.53 5.24 45.39
CA GLN A 234 -29.88 3.90 45.30
C GLN A 234 -30.31 3.02 46.52
N PRO A 235 -29.86 1.76 46.75
CA PRO A 235 -29.06 0.80 45.94
C PRO A 235 -29.58 -0.69 45.94
N ASN A 236 -28.83 -1.62 45.30
CA ASN A 236 -28.80 -3.10 45.50
C ASN A 236 -30.09 -3.90 45.10
N SER A 237 -30.11 -5.23 44.89
CA SER A 237 -29.20 -6.36 45.19
C SER A 237 -29.30 -7.57 44.20
N ARG A 238 -28.51 -8.62 44.46
CA ARG A 238 -28.32 -9.91 43.73
C ARG A 238 -29.54 -10.88 43.66
N ASN A 239 -29.32 -11.96 42.87
CA ASN A 239 -29.97 -13.31 42.78
C ASN A 239 -30.96 -13.47 41.61
N LYS A 240 -30.89 -14.44 40.69
CA LYS A 240 -30.49 -15.89 40.62
C LYS A 240 -31.65 -16.85 40.98
N LEU A 241 -31.88 -17.85 40.09
CA LEU A 241 -32.81 -19.02 40.12
C LEU A 241 -34.15 -18.94 39.33
N GLU A 242 -34.11 -19.41 38.07
CA GLU A 242 -34.62 -20.72 37.55
C GLU A 242 -36.08 -21.22 37.74
N PHE A 243 -36.55 -22.01 36.74
CA PHE A 243 -37.82 -22.76 36.57
C PHE A 243 -39.14 -21.95 36.41
N GLY A 244 -40.11 -22.32 35.54
CA GLY A 244 -40.25 -23.42 34.57
C GLY A 244 -41.69 -23.52 34.00
N LYS A 245 -42.01 -24.58 33.20
CA LYS A 245 -43.29 -24.90 32.49
C LYS A 245 -43.47 -24.28 31.09
N ASN A 246 -43.97 -24.93 30.01
CA ASN A 246 -44.37 -26.33 29.66
C ASN A 246 -44.08 -26.51 28.13
N CYS A 247 -43.72 -27.68 27.56
CA CYS A 247 -44.56 -28.85 27.18
C CYS A 247 -45.84 -28.49 26.39
N GLU A 248 -46.22 -29.12 25.26
CA GLU A 248 -45.91 -30.43 24.63
C GLU A 248 -46.01 -30.35 23.08
N GLU A 249 -45.14 -31.03 22.30
CA GLU A 249 -45.39 -32.27 21.52
C GLU A 249 -46.53 -32.25 20.48
N THR A 250 -46.30 -32.67 19.22
CA THR A 250 -46.05 -34.07 18.80
C THR A 250 -45.23 -34.09 17.49
N LYS A 251 -44.15 -34.88 17.35
CA LYS A 251 -44.07 -36.35 17.12
C LYS A 251 -44.90 -36.76 15.89
N LYS A 252 -44.37 -37.46 14.89
CA LYS A 252 -43.80 -38.83 14.94
C LYS A 252 -43.10 -39.19 13.61
N THR A 253 -42.20 -40.17 13.45
CA THR A 253 -41.27 -40.93 14.33
C THR A 253 -40.40 -41.80 13.38
N GLU A 254 -39.11 -41.98 13.72
CA GLU A 254 -38.38 -43.27 13.80
C GLU A 254 -38.35 -44.25 12.59
N SER A 255 -37.45 -45.23 12.48
CA SER A 255 -36.07 -45.54 12.94
C SER A 255 -35.73 -46.90 12.24
N ASP A 256 -34.61 -47.60 12.35
CA ASP A 256 -33.30 -47.43 13.00
C ASP A 256 -32.32 -48.42 12.31
N GLY A 257 -31.06 -48.47 12.74
CA GLY A 257 -30.44 -49.80 12.90
C GLY A 257 -29.46 -50.35 11.85
N LYS A 258 -28.21 -49.92 12.00
CA LYS A 258 -27.03 -50.80 12.27
C LYS A 258 -26.38 -51.70 11.18
N THR A 259 -25.09 -51.41 11.03
CA THR A 259 -23.90 -52.31 11.07
C THR A 259 -23.30 -52.97 9.82
N LYS A 260 -22.04 -52.54 9.61
CA LYS A 260 -20.79 -53.33 9.53
C LYS A 260 -20.25 -53.81 8.17
N LYS A 261 -18.90 -53.71 8.14
CA LYS A 261 -17.89 -54.34 7.29
C LYS A 261 -17.77 -53.85 5.84
N GLU A 262 -16.63 -53.93 5.16
CA GLU A 262 -15.18 -54.12 5.41
C GLU A 262 -14.59 -54.45 4.01
N ILE A 263 -13.25 -54.41 3.84
CA ILE A 263 -12.52 -55.00 2.69
C ILE A 263 -12.54 -54.20 1.36
N SER A 264 -11.34 -53.69 1.01
CA SER A 264 -10.54 -53.86 -0.24
C SER A 264 -11.23 -54.13 -1.61
N GLU A 265 -10.62 -53.93 -2.79
CA GLU A 265 -9.31 -53.40 -3.22
C GLU A 265 -9.37 -53.13 -4.74
N LYS A 266 -8.28 -52.58 -5.31
CA LYS A 266 -7.78 -52.87 -6.68
C LYS A 266 -8.63 -52.50 -7.92
N THR A 267 -8.14 -51.48 -8.62
CA THR A 267 -7.57 -51.53 -10.01
C THR A 267 -8.27 -52.39 -11.09
N ASN A 268 -8.33 -52.04 -12.37
CA ASN A 268 -7.19 -51.60 -13.21
C ASN A 268 -7.62 -51.30 -14.68
N LYS A 269 -6.76 -50.55 -15.41
CA LYS A 269 -6.43 -50.63 -16.86
C LYS A 269 -7.52 -50.89 -17.94
N LYS A 270 -7.55 -49.99 -18.94
CA LYS A 270 -6.90 -50.11 -20.29
C LYS A 270 -7.07 -48.74 -21.00
N ASN A 271 -6.12 -48.05 -21.63
CA ASN A 271 -4.91 -48.32 -22.45
C ASN A 271 -5.12 -48.88 -23.87
N SER A 272 -5.09 -47.99 -24.87
CA SER A 272 -4.39 -48.07 -26.19
C SER A 272 -4.78 -46.84 -27.02
N GLU A 273 -3.92 -45.92 -27.48
CA GLU A 273 -2.76 -45.97 -28.40
C GLU A 273 -3.07 -46.04 -29.92
N LYS A 274 -2.61 -44.99 -30.65
CA LYS A 274 -2.08 -44.95 -32.04
C LYS A 274 -3.04 -45.25 -33.24
N ALA A 275 -2.77 -44.86 -34.50
CA ALA A 275 -2.04 -43.71 -35.11
C ALA A 275 -2.20 -43.72 -36.67
N VAL A 276 -1.77 -42.64 -37.36
CA VAL A 276 -1.35 -42.52 -38.79
C VAL A 276 -2.34 -42.75 -39.96
N SER A 277 -2.51 -41.72 -40.81
CA SER A 277 -2.32 -41.65 -42.30
C SER A 277 -3.05 -40.40 -42.84
N GLU A 278 -2.60 -39.53 -43.76
CA GLU A 278 -1.74 -39.47 -44.97
C GLU A 278 -2.49 -39.43 -46.32
N LYS A 279 -2.20 -38.40 -47.13
CA LYS A 279 -2.43 -38.18 -48.59
C LYS A 279 -3.86 -38.07 -49.18
N SER A 280 -4.11 -36.98 -49.91
CA SER A 280 -4.16 -36.99 -51.39
C SER A 280 -4.30 -35.59 -52.01
N GLU A 281 -3.74 -35.40 -53.22
CA GLU A 281 -3.77 -34.17 -54.03
C GLU A 281 -4.76 -34.28 -55.20
N LYS A 282 -5.23 -33.14 -55.76
CA LYS A 282 -5.03 -32.78 -57.19
C LYS A 282 -5.66 -31.43 -57.64
N LYS A 283 -4.83 -30.66 -58.36
CA LYS A 283 -5.00 -29.94 -59.66
C LYS A 283 -6.31 -29.15 -59.95
N VAL A 284 -6.32 -27.86 -60.38
CA VAL A 284 -5.52 -27.00 -61.32
C VAL A 284 -6.22 -26.79 -62.69
N LEU A 285 -6.59 -25.52 -62.99
CA LEU A 285 -6.43 -24.69 -64.21
C LEU A 285 -7.26 -23.39 -64.00
N GLU A 286 -6.76 -22.14 -64.16
CA GLU A 286 -6.41 -21.38 -65.39
C GLU A 286 -7.60 -21.13 -66.35
N THR A 287 -7.88 -19.95 -66.92
CA THR A 287 -7.00 -18.83 -67.39
C THR A 287 -7.79 -17.51 -67.68
N THR A 288 -7.13 -16.33 -67.69
CA THR A 288 -7.39 -15.06 -68.48
C THR A 288 -8.80 -14.42 -68.58
N GLY A 289 -9.01 -13.08 -68.72
CA GLY A 289 -8.14 -11.88 -68.74
C GLY A 289 -8.79 -10.69 -69.51
N LYS A 290 -8.35 -9.42 -69.25
CA LYS A 290 -8.61 -8.16 -70.02
C LYS A 290 -10.06 -7.59 -70.08
N GLU A 291 -10.35 -6.31 -70.38
CA GLU A 291 -9.70 -4.97 -70.18
C GLU A 291 -10.73 -3.85 -70.54
N MET A 292 -10.77 -2.72 -69.80
CA MET A 292 -11.31 -1.38 -70.20
C MET A 292 -12.82 -1.30 -70.62
N GLU A 293 -13.52 -0.15 -70.76
CA GLU A 293 -13.16 1.28 -70.78
C GLU A 293 -14.28 2.20 -70.15
N LYS A 294 -14.16 3.53 -70.30
CA LYS A 294 -14.89 4.62 -69.63
C LYS A 294 -16.23 4.99 -70.29
N ALA A 295 -17.14 5.65 -69.56
CA ALA A 295 -17.77 6.93 -69.99
C ALA A 295 -18.63 7.58 -68.88
N VAL A 296 -18.67 8.93 -68.86
CA VAL A 296 -19.58 9.83 -68.11
C VAL A 296 -20.01 10.92 -69.11
N PRO A 297 -21.31 11.22 -69.27
CA PRO A 297 -21.92 12.46 -68.72
C PRO A 297 -23.34 12.22 -68.15
N GLU A 298 -23.81 12.81 -67.05
CA GLU A 298 -24.06 14.25 -66.77
C GLU A 298 -25.11 14.91 -67.70
N LYS A 299 -26.30 15.26 -67.15
CA LYS A 299 -26.93 16.60 -67.23
C LYS A 299 -28.35 16.67 -66.64
N THR A 300 -28.62 17.79 -65.93
CA THR A 300 -29.89 18.57 -65.77
C THR A 300 -31.23 17.83 -65.54
N GLY A 301 -32.14 18.22 -64.63
CA GLY A 301 -32.50 19.52 -64.05
C GLY A 301 -34.04 19.65 -64.14
N LYS A 302 -34.82 19.97 -63.10
CA LYS A 302 -35.26 21.32 -62.69
C LYS A 302 -36.26 21.21 -61.50
N GLU A 303 -36.18 22.08 -60.48
CA GLU A 303 -37.16 23.13 -60.10
C GLU A 303 -38.59 22.64 -59.71
N MET A 304 -39.01 22.80 -58.44
CA MET A 304 -39.98 23.83 -57.92
C MET A 304 -41.42 23.67 -58.45
N SER A 305 -42.52 23.77 -57.68
CA SER A 305 -42.80 24.29 -56.31
C SER A 305 -44.17 23.70 -55.82
N GLU A 306 -44.87 24.07 -54.73
CA GLU A 306 -44.70 25.10 -53.68
C GLU A 306 -45.29 24.64 -52.30
N LYS A 307 -46.30 25.35 -51.75
CA LYS A 307 -47.07 25.10 -50.51
C LYS A 307 -48.49 25.69 -50.64
N ALA A 308 -49.53 25.05 -50.08
CA ALA A 308 -50.66 25.72 -49.40
C ALA A 308 -51.63 24.70 -48.74
N VAL A 309 -52.42 25.18 -47.78
CA VAL A 309 -53.31 24.48 -46.82
C VAL A 309 -54.41 25.49 -46.42
N PRO A 310 -55.60 25.15 -45.87
CA PRO A 310 -56.51 23.98 -45.98
C PRO A 310 -57.92 24.39 -46.50
N GLU A 311 -58.88 23.45 -46.60
CA GLU A 311 -60.30 23.80 -46.38
C GLU A 311 -61.11 22.68 -45.69
N LYS A 312 -62.25 23.04 -45.09
CA LYS A 312 -63.05 22.20 -44.17
C LYS A 312 -64.21 21.50 -44.90
N SER A 313 -64.61 20.33 -44.39
CA SER A 313 -65.99 19.86 -44.48
C SER A 313 -66.42 19.22 -43.15
N GLU A 314 -67.57 19.65 -42.62
CA GLU A 314 -68.13 19.16 -41.35
C GLU A 314 -69.01 17.93 -41.58
N GLY A 315 -68.97 16.95 -40.67
CA GLY A 315 -69.61 15.64 -40.89
C GLY A 315 -69.92 14.85 -39.61
N LYS A 316 -70.81 15.40 -38.77
CA LYS A 316 -71.54 14.75 -37.65
C LYS A 316 -70.74 14.13 -36.49
N ILE A 317 -71.32 14.32 -35.30
CA ILE A 317 -70.82 13.86 -34.01
C ILE A 317 -71.30 12.42 -33.73
N SER A 318 -70.37 11.52 -33.41
CA SER A 318 -70.59 10.40 -32.50
C SER A 318 -69.44 10.39 -31.51
N GLY A 319 -69.73 10.43 -30.22
CA GLY A 319 -68.69 10.48 -29.21
C GLY A 319 -67.93 9.16 -29.12
N ASP A 320 -66.59 9.25 -29.04
CA ASP A 320 -65.98 8.82 -27.79
C ASP A 320 -64.72 9.66 -27.48
N VAL A 321 -64.48 9.90 -26.20
CA VAL A 321 -63.42 10.82 -25.77
C VAL A 321 -62.07 10.11 -25.82
N ASN A 322 -61.10 10.75 -26.47
CA ASN A 322 -59.72 10.29 -26.66
C ASN A 322 -58.95 10.24 -25.31
N THR A 323 -59.25 9.26 -24.47
CA THR A 323 -58.70 9.06 -23.11
C THR A 323 -57.35 8.34 -23.11
N ASP A 324 -57.17 7.35 -23.98
CA ASP A 324 -55.95 6.51 -23.98
C ASP A 324 -54.72 7.26 -24.48
N ASN A 325 -54.82 8.01 -25.59
CA ASN A 325 -53.75 8.91 -26.07
C ASN A 325 -53.36 10.01 -25.07
N LYS A 326 -54.21 10.28 -24.07
CA LYS A 326 -53.97 11.25 -23.02
C LYS A 326 -53.32 10.57 -21.80
N LYS A 327 -53.76 9.36 -21.43
CA LYS A 327 -53.09 8.52 -20.43
C LYS A 327 -51.67 8.15 -20.83
N ASP A 328 -51.42 7.73 -22.07
CA ASP A 328 -50.06 7.39 -22.52
C ASP A 328 -49.14 8.60 -22.56
N ARG A 329 -49.67 9.79 -22.89
CA ARG A 329 -48.92 11.05 -22.78
C ARG A 329 -48.65 11.45 -21.34
N LEU A 330 -49.63 11.34 -20.43
CA LEU A 330 -49.39 11.59 -19.00
C LEU A 330 -48.37 10.60 -18.43
N GLY A 331 -48.49 9.30 -18.72
CA GLY A 331 -47.55 8.27 -18.25
C GLY A 331 -46.14 8.43 -18.84
N ASN A 332 -46.00 8.95 -20.07
CA ASN A 332 -44.68 9.32 -20.61
C ASN A 332 -44.10 10.58 -19.96
N VAL A 333 -44.92 11.59 -19.67
CA VAL A 333 -44.48 12.80 -18.93
C VAL A 333 -44.10 12.46 -17.48
N GLU A 334 -44.87 11.60 -16.81
CA GLU A 334 -44.60 11.14 -15.45
C GLU A 334 -43.32 10.27 -15.39
N ARG A 335 -43.14 9.35 -16.35
CA ARG A 335 -41.87 8.62 -16.52
C ARG A 335 -40.70 9.56 -16.81
N GLU A 336 -40.86 10.59 -17.63
CA GLU A 336 -39.82 11.60 -17.86
C GLU A 336 -39.49 12.43 -16.61
N LEU A 337 -40.49 12.79 -15.81
CA LEU A 337 -40.31 13.54 -14.57
C LEU A 337 -39.56 12.69 -13.54
N ILE A 338 -40.02 11.46 -13.30
CA ILE A 338 -39.33 10.49 -12.42
C ILE A 338 -37.90 10.23 -12.91
N TRP A 339 -37.68 10.13 -14.22
CA TRP A 339 -36.34 9.94 -14.78
C TRP A 339 -35.43 11.17 -14.61
N LYS A 340 -35.96 12.38 -14.81
CA LYS A 340 -35.25 13.65 -14.57
C LYS A 340 -34.93 13.85 -13.08
N GLU A 341 -35.85 13.49 -12.19
CA GLU A 341 -35.68 13.56 -10.74
C GLU A 341 -34.62 12.56 -10.25
N ASN A 342 -34.68 11.30 -10.68
CA ASN A 342 -33.64 10.30 -10.40
C ASN A 342 -32.25 10.75 -10.91
N ILE A 343 -32.17 11.37 -12.09
CA ILE A 343 -30.92 11.93 -12.61
C ILE A 343 -30.45 13.13 -11.77
N ALA A 344 -31.36 13.99 -11.33
CA ALA A 344 -31.05 15.12 -10.46
C ALA A 344 -30.48 14.61 -9.12
N GLU A 345 -31.13 13.65 -8.44
CA GLU A 345 -30.61 13.03 -7.21
C GLU A 345 -29.23 12.40 -7.43
N LEU A 346 -29.04 11.62 -8.50
CA LEU A 346 -27.75 10.99 -8.81
C LEU A 346 -26.64 12.02 -9.07
N SER A 347 -26.98 13.13 -9.75
CA SER A 347 -26.05 14.23 -10.02
C SER A 347 -25.65 14.98 -8.74
N HIS A 348 -26.59 15.14 -7.81
CA HIS A 348 -26.38 15.79 -6.52
C HIS A 348 -25.52 14.92 -5.60
N LEU A 349 -25.78 13.61 -5.57
CA LEU A 349 -24.96 12.63 -4.85
C LEU A 349 -23.53 12.59 -5.39
N ARG A 350 -23.35 12.58 -6.73
CA ARG A 350 -22.03 12.68 -7.37
C ARG A 350 -21.28 13.95 -6.96
N ALA A 351 -21.96 15.09 -6.91
CA ALA A 351 -21.37 16.35 -6.48
C ALA A 351 -20.96 16.34 -4.99
N ILE A 352 -21.75 15.70 -4.10
CA ILE A 352 -21.40 15.50 -2.69
C ILE A 352 -20.15 14.61 -2.56
N ILE A 353 -20.11 13.50 -3.28
CA ILE A 353 -18.95 12.58 -3.30
C ILE A 353 -17.70 13.29 -3.82
N VAL A 354 -17.79 14.11 -4.87
CA VAL A 354 -16.64 14.90 -5.37
C VAL A 354 -16.13 15.90 -4.32
N LYS A 355 -17.01 16.58 -3.58
CA LYS A 355 -16.61 17.47 -2.47
C LYS A 355 -15.90 16.70 -1.36
N LEU A 356 -16.44 15.55 -0.95
CA LEU A 356 -15.83 14.68 0.06
C LEU A 356 -14.46 14.14 -0.39
N ILE A 357 -14.34 13.67 -1.64
CA ILE A 357 -13.07 13.23 -2.21
C ILE A 357 -12.07 14.39 -2.26
N SER A 358 -12.51 15.61 -2.61
CA SER A 358 -11.63 16.81 -2.59
C SER A 358 -11.01 17.00 -1.20
N PHE A 359 -11.84 17.00 -0.15
CA PHE A 359 -11.40 17.12 1.24
C PHE A 359 -10.46 15.98 1.66
N LEU A 360 -10.82 14.73 1.36
CA LEU A 360 -9.99 13.56 1.70
C LEU A 360 -8.65 13.55 0.95
N LEU A 361 -8.62 13.98 -0.31
CA LEU A 361 -7.37 14.15 -1.06
C LEU A 361 -6.49 15.24 -0.43
N GLY A 362 -7.06 16.38 -0.03
CA GLY A 362 -6.32 17.42 0.68
C GLY A 362 -5.71 16.92 1.98
N ALA A 363 -6.52 16.22 2.79
CA ALA A 363 -6.09 15.61 4.04
C ALA A 363 -4.96 14.59 3.82
N VAL A 364 -5.10 13.64 2.88
CA VAL A 364 -4.09 12.59 2.62
C VAL A 364 -2.81 13.16 2.00
N VAL A 365 -2.91 14.16 1.12
CA VAL A 365 -1.73 14.86 0.56
C VAL A 365 -0.96 15.60 1.64
N SER A 366 -1.66 16.33 2.53
CA SER A 366 -1.01 16.96 3.68
C SER A 366 -0.42 15.91 4.63
N ALA A 367 -1.13 14.81 4.90
CA ALA A 367 -0.63 13.75 5.77
C ALA A 367 0.67 13.15 5.22
N GLY A 368 0.72 12.85 3.92
CA GLY A 368 1.92 12.32 3.29
C GLY A 368 3.09 13.31 3.26
N PHE A 369 2.84 14.61 3.10
CA PHE A 369 3.87 15.64 3.21
C PHE A 369 4.57 15.65 4.58
N PHE A 370 3.82 15.36 5.66
CA PHE A 370 4.39 15.20 7.01
C PHE A 370 5.16 13.89 7.21
N ASN A 371 4.68 12.78 6.63
CA ASN A 371 5.45 11.53 6.65
C ASN A 371 6.81 11.73 5.94
N ARG A 372 6.79 12.24 4.70
CA ARG A 372 7.95 12.66 3.91
C ARG A 372 7.55 13.73 2.88
N PRO A 373 8.26 14.87 2.76
CA PRO A 373 7.96 15.88 1.74
C PRO A 373 7.99 15.37 0.28
N THR A 374 8.71 14.26 0.03
CA THR A 374 8.72 13.54 -1.25
C THR A 374 7.35 13.03 -1.68
N PHE A 375 6.41 12.80 -0.76
CA PHE A 375 5.08 12.28 -1.08
C PHE A 375 4.32 13.13 -2.12
N LEU A 376 4.56 14.44 -2.13
CA LEU A 376 3.92 15.37 -3.07
C LEU A 376 4.15 14.98 -4.53
N VAL A 377 5.33 14.47 -4.91
CA VAL A 377 5.60 14.10 -6.31
C VAL A 377 4.81 12.87 -6.75
N PHE A 378 4.49 11.95 -5.83
CA PHE A 378 3.67 10.78 -6.10
C PHE A 378 2.18 11.13 -6.23
N ALA A 379 1.67 12.02 -5.38
CA ALA A 379 0.25 12.39 -5.38
C ALA A 379 -0.13 13.38 -6.50
N LEU A 380 0.83 14.15 -7.04
CA LEU A 380 0.62 15.22 -8.02
C LEU A 380 -0.16 14.76 -9.26
N VAL A 381 0.38 13.81 -10.04
CA VAL A 381 -0.24 13.38 -11.31
C VAL A 381 -1.58 12.66 -11.09
N PRO A 382 -1.72 11.73 -10.12
CA PRO A 382 -3.03 11.15 -9.78
C PRO A 382 -4.10 12.19 -9.44
N THR A 383 -3.75 13.23 -8.67
CA THR A 383 -4.68 14.29 -8.28
C THR A 383 -5.07 15.16 -9.49
N ILE A 384 -4.12 15.53 -10.35
CA ILE A 384 -4.41 16.28 -11.58
C ILE A 384 -5.31 15.47 -12.53
N TYR A 385 -5.04 14.17 -12.72
CA TYR A 385 -5.89 13.27 -13.50
C TYR A 385 -7.32 13.21 -12.96
N TRP A 386 -7.48 13.15 -11.63
CA TRP A 386 -8.81 13.18 -11.01
C TRP A 386 -9.54 14.50 -11.27
N VAL A 387 -8.87 15.64 -11.01
CA VAL A 387 -9.44 16.98 -11.28
C VAL A 387 -9.88 17.10 -12.73
N TRP A 388 -9.03 16.69 -13.68
CA TRP A 388 -9.35 16.66 -15.11
C TRP A 388 -10.63 15.85 -15.40
N ASN A 389 -10.78 14.67 -14.80
CA ASN A 389 -11.95 13.81 -15.00
C ASN A 389 -13.23 14.33 -14.34
N VAL A 390 -13.16 15.03 -13.21
CA VAL A 390 -14.36 15.55 -12.51
C VAL A 390 -14.75 16.98 -12.91
N THR A 391 -13.85 17.76 -13.51
CA THR A 391 -14.18 19.09 -14.05
C THR A 391 -14.70 19.02 -15.48
N ARG A 392 -14.33 17.98 -16.23
CA ARG A 392 -14.81 17.77 -17.60
C ARG A 392 -16.30 17.39 -17.58
N SER A 393 -17.14 18.24 -18.17
CA SER A 393 -18.55 17.92 -18.41
C SER A 393 -18.66 16.64 -19.25
N ASP A 394 -19.62 15.80 -18.90
CA ASP A 394 -19.89 14.56 -19.62
C ASP A 394 -20.33 14.90 -21.05
N TYR A 395 -19.79 14.23 -22.07
CA TYR A 395 -19.98 14.59 -23.49
C TYR A 395 -21.46 14.52 -23.93
N ARG A 396 -22.31 13.89 -23.11
CA ARG A 396 -23.77 13.79 -23.25
C ARG A 396 -24.55 14.90 -22.54
N GLY A 397 -23.90 15.97 -22.06
CA GLY A 397 -24.54 17.15 -21.44
C GLY A 397 -25.26 16.87 -20.12
N ARG A 398 -25.02 15.70 -19.49
CA ARG A 398 -25.85 15.15 -18.41
C ARG A 398 -25.44 15.59 -17.00
N TRP A 399 -24.29 16.26 -16.87
CA TRP A 399 -23.78 16.74 -15.59
C TRP A 399 -22.92 17.98 -15.77
N ASN A 400 -23.32 19.09 -15.17
CA ASN A 400 -22.45 20.24 -14.98
C ASN A 400 -21.46 19.88 -13.87
N GLY A 401 -20.20 19.68 -14.23
CA GLY A 401 -19.15 19.24 -13.31
C GLY A 401 -18.96 20.18 -12.12
N VAL A 402 -18.41 19.67 -11.01
CA VAL A 402 -18.14 20.52 -9.84
C VAL A 402 -17.12 21.60 -10.25
N PRO A 403 -17.42 22.90 -10.05
CA PRO A 403 -16.50 23.97 -10.42
C PRO A 403 -15.14 23.81 -9.73
N LEU A 404 -14.06 24.08 -10.46
CA LEU A 404 -12.69 23.93 -9.96
C LEU A 404 -12.46 24.68 -8.63
N ILE A 405 -13.06 25.86 -8.46
CA ILE A 405 -12.97 26.64 -7.21
C ILE A 405 -13.56 25.89 -6.00
N VAL A 406 -14.63 25.12 -6.19
CA VAL A 406 -15.26 24.31 -5.11
C VAL A 406 -14.36 23.12 -4.77
N ILE A 407 -13.72 22.51 -5.77
CA ILE A 407 -12.75 21.42 -5.56
C ILE A 407 -11.54 21.94 -4.77
N ILE A 408 -10.94 23.07 -5.22
CA ILE A 408 -9.82 23.72 -4.54
C ILE A 408 -10.19 24.07 -3.10
N PHE A 409 -11.34 24.70 -2.87
CA PHE A 409 -11.79 25.06 -1.51
C PHE A 409 -11.86 23.83 -0.58
N ASN A 410 -12.55 22.76 -0.99
CA ASN A 410 -12.68 21.57 -0.15
C ASN A 410 -11.33 20.87 0.06
N PHE A 411 -10.47 20.82 -0.96
CA PHE A 411 -9.10 20.31 -0.84
C PHE A 411 -8.27 21.13 0.14
N SER A 412 -8.30 22.46 0.05
CA SER A 412 -7.59 23.36 0.98
C SER A 412 -8.09 23.21 2.41
N VAL A 413 -9.40 23.07 2.64
CA VAL A 413 -9.96 22.83 3.98
C VAL A 413 -9.46 21.51 4.57
N GLY A 414 -9.44 20.42 3.79
CA GLY A 414 -8.91 19.13 4.23
C GLY A 414 -7.41 19.17 4.51
N ALA A 415 -6.63 19.83 3.63
CA ALA A 415 -5.19 19.99 3.80
C ALA A 415 -4.86 20.82 5.05
N LEU A 416 -5.50 21.97 5.25
CA LEU A 416 -5.28 22.84 6.40
C LEU A 416 -5.67 22.17 7.72
N PHE A 417 -6.78 21.41 7.74
CA PHE A 417 -7.19 20.65 8.91
C PHE A 417 -6.12 19.62 9.31
N THR A 418 -5.62 18.82 8.37
CA THR A 418 -4.58 17.83 8.66
C THR A 418 -3.24 18.48 9.00
N PHE A 419 -2.86 19.56 8.30
CA PHE A 419 -1.65 20.32 8.58
C PHE A 419 -1.65 20.85 10.02
N GLY A 420 -2.70 21.57 10.43
CA GLY A 420 -2.82 22.09 11.79
C GLY A 420 -2.83 20.99 12.85
N THR A 421 -3.54 19.88 12.59
CA THR A 421 -3.54 18.71 13.48
C THR A 421 -2.13 18.14 13.67
N PHE A 422 -1.35 18.00 12.61
CA PHE A 422 -0.01 17.40 12.70
C PHE A 422 1.05 18.36 13.27
N VAL A 423 0.98 19.67 12.98
CA VAL A 423 1.80 20.67 13.69
C VAL A 423 1.51 20.64 15.18
N LEU A 424 0.24 20.58 15.59
CA LEU A 424 -0.14 20.53 17.00
C LEU A 424 0.41 19.28 17.70
N LEU A 425 0.26 18.10 17.09
CA LEU A 425 0.76 16.84 17.66
C LEU A 425 2.29 16.77 17.71
N ASP A 426 2.99 17.18 16.64
CA ASP A 426 4.46 17.25 16.64
C ASP A 426 4.94 18.28 17.68
N THR A 427 4.27 19.43 17.83
CA THR A 427 4.62 20.46 18.83
C THR A 427 4.47 19.95 20.25
N ILE A 428 3.34 19.29 20.58
CA ILE A 428 3.13 18.69 21.91
C ILE A 428 4.20 17.64 22.22
N TYR A 429 4.68 16.89 21.23
CA TYR A 429 5.70 15.87 21.41
C TYR A 429 7.12 16.43 21.57
N PHE A 430 7.52 17.35 20.69
CA PHE A 430 8.89 17.88 20.66
C PHE A 430 9.11 19.05 21.64
N ASN A 431 8.04 19.71 22.07
CA ASN A 431 8.08 20.88 22.95
C ASN A 431 6.94 20.83 23.99
N PRO A 432 7.06 20.01 25.06
CA PRO A 432 5.99 19.82 26.05
C PRO A 432 5.60 21.12 26.80
N GLU A 433 6.51 22.09 26.89
CA GLU A 433 6.26 23.42 27.46
C GLU A 433 5.17 24.19 26.70
N PHE A 434 4.87 23.84 25.45
CA PHE A 434 3.76 24.41 24.66
C PHE A 434 2.44 24.44 25.44
N LEU A 435 2.10 23.38 26.18
CA LEU A 435 0.84 23.33 26.94
C LEU A 435 0.82 24.35 28.10
N ILE A 436 1.98 24.64 28.68
CA ILE A 436 2.15 25.62 29.77
C ILE A 436 2.13 27.05 29.19
N VAL A 437 2.81 27.29 28.08
CA VAL A 437 2.78 28.58 27.34
C VAL A 437 1.36 28.88 26.86
N PHE A 438 0.70 27.92 26.22
CA PHE A 438 -0.64 28.09 25.65
C PHE A 438 -1.72 28.31 26.73
N SER A 439 -1.64 27.61 27.86
CA SER A 439 -2.56 27.84 28.98
C SER A 439 -2.34 29.20 29.66
N ARG A 440 -1.09 29.67 29.77
CA ARG A 440 -0.78 31.06 30.19
C ARG A 440 -1.39 32.08 29.23
N PHE A 441 -1.25 31.88 27.92
CA PHE A 441 -1.83 32.75 26.89
C PHE A 441 -3.37 32.80 26.96
N LEU A 442 -4.04 31.65 27.04
CA LEU A 442 -5.50 31.58 27.18
C LEU A 442 -5.99 32.28 28.44
N LYS A 443 -5.29 32.09 29.57
CA LYS A 443 -5.61 32.77 30.82
C LYS A 443 -5.44 34.28 30.71
N SER A 444 -4.36 34.76 30.08
CA SER A 444 -4.17 36.20 29.82
C SER A 444 -5.28 36.80 28.95
N CYS A 445 -5.83 36.04 28.01
CA CYS A 445 -6.99 36.48 27.20
C CYS A 445 -8.30 36.48 28.01
N GLN A 446 -8.45 35.56 28.97
CA GLN A 446 -9.63 35.41 29.81
C GLN A 446 -9.69 36.43 30.96
N ASP A 447 -8.55 36.77 31.56
CA ASP A 447 -8.43 37.67 32.72
C ASP A 447 -8.63 39.16 32.39
N GLY A 448 -9.10 39.49 31.17
CA GLY A 448 -9.59 40.83 30.79
C GLY A 448 -8.52 41.89 30.55
N GLN A 449 -7.23 41.58 30.72
CA GLN A 449 -6.10 42.49 30.46
C GLN A 449 -5.79 42.60 28.95
N PHE A 450 -6.80 42.90 28.14
CA PHE A 450 -6.68 42.92 26.69
C PHE A 450 -5.95 44.18 26.20
N SER A 451 -4.66 44.04 25.92
CA SER A 451 -3.84 45.00 25.19
C SER A 451 -3.27 44.35 23.93
N TRP A 452 -3.25 45.08 22.82
CA TRP A 452 -2.64 44.63 21.56
C TRP A 452 -1.19 44.17 21.74
N HIS A 453 -0.43 44.82 22.64
CA HIS A 453 0.93 44.41 22.97
C HIS A 453 0.97 43.04 23.65
N ILE A 454 0.12 42.81 24.65
CA ILE A 454 0.05 41.53 25.39
C ILE A 454 -0.37 40.40 24.44
N LEU A 455 -1.35 40.68 23.58
CA LEU A 455 -1.79 39.75 22.53
C LEU A 455 -0.65 39.42 21.56
N GLN A 456 0.09 40.42 21.06
CA GLN A 456 1.21 40.20 20.15
C GLN A 456 2.32 39.38 20.82
N THR A 457 2.78 39.78 22.02
CA THR A 457 3.85 39.03 22.72
C THR A 457 3.42 37.61 23.08
N GLY A 458 2.16 37.40 23.44
CA GLY A 458 1.62 36.07 23.73
C GLY A 458 1.50 35.19 22.48
N ILE A 459 1.11 35.78 21.33
CA ILE A 459 1.14 35.09 20.04
C ILE A 459 2.59 34.78 19.64
N GLU A 460 3.54 35.69 19.81
CA GLU A 460 4.96 35.45 19.51
C GLU A 460 5.55 34.34 20.39
N GLU A 461 5.26 34.33 21.70
CA GLU A 461 5.67 33.26 22.62
C GLU A 461 5.10 31.90 22.16
N VAL A 462 3.79 31.81 21.91
CA VAL A 462 3.15 30.58 21.39
C VAL A 462 3.74 30.18 20.03
N MET A 463 3.87 31.10 19.08
CA MET A 463 4.38 30.81 17.74
C MET A 463 5.83 30.33 17.76
N SER A 464 6.66 30.82 18.68
CA SER A 464 8.05 30.39 18.86
C SER A 464 8.18 28.92 19.29
N THR A 465 7.12 28.34 19.88
CA THR A 465 7.13 26.94 20.32
C THR A 465 6.75 25.93 19.23
N PHE A 466 6.10 26.37 18.13
CA PHE A 466 5.57 25.47 17.11
C PHE A 466 6.66 24.72 16.33
N VAL A 467 6.46 23.41 16.19
CA VAL A 467 7.34 22.52 15.42
C VAL A 467 6.67 22.12 14.11
N VAL A 468 7.22 22.59 13.00
CA VAL A 468 6.77 22.23 11.64
C VAL A 468 7.78 21.27 11.02
N THR A 469 7.63 19.97 11.31
CA THR A 469 8.60 18.93 10.91
C THR A 469 8.93 18.89 9.41
N PRO A 470 8.01 19.14 8.45
CA PRO A 470 8.36 19.19 7.02
C PRO A 470 9.27 20.37 6.66
N TRP A 471 9.08 21.51 7.33
CA TRP A 471 9.90 22.69 7.11
C TRP A 471 11.32 22.47 7.62
N ASN A 472 11.45 21.90 8.82
CA ASN A 472 12.74 21.48 9.37
C ASN A 472 13.43 20.46 8.47
N PHE A 473 12.70 19.47 7.95
CA PHE A 473 13.22 18.49 6.99
C PHE A 473 13.75 19.15 5.71
N ILE A 474 12.99 20.05 5.09
CA ILE A 474 13.40 20.78 3.88
C ILE A 474 14.63 21.65 4.17
N LYS A 475 14.63 22.38 5.29
CA LYS A 475 15.77 23.21 5.74
C LYS A 475 17.04 22.37 5.93
N TYR A 476 16.93 21.21 6.57
CA TYR A 476 18.06 20.29 6.77
C TYR A 476 18.60 19.72 5.45
N ASN A 477 17.72 19.26 4.56
CA ASN A 477 18.07 18.62 3.29
C ASN A 477 18.43 19.61 2.17
N SER A 478 18.23 20.91 2.37
CA SER A 478 18.68 21.95 1.43
C SER A 478 20.19 22.22 1.53
N ASN A 479 20.85 21.73 2.58
CA ASN A 479 22.30 21.88 2.77
C ASN A 479 23.05 20.67 2.17
N SER A 480 23.84 20.92 1.11
CA SER A 480 24.62 19.88 0.43
C SER A 480 25.63 19.16 1.33
N ASN A 481 26.14 19.81 2.38
CA ASN A 481 27.09 19.20 3.31
C ASN A 481 26.44 18.10 4.15
N ASN A 482 25.14 18.21 4.44
CA ASN A 482 24.39 17.18 5.13
C ASN A 482 24.13 15.99 4.20
N LEU A 483 23.76 16.24 2.94
CA LEU A 483 23.52 15.19 1.95
C LEU A 483 24.77 14.36 1.64
N ALA A 484 25.95 14.97 1.67
CA ALA A 484 27.21 14.26 1.47
C ALA A 484 27.45 13.14 2.52
N GLN A 485 26.94 13.29 3.75
CA GLN A 485 27.04 12.28 4.81
C GLN A 485 26.23 11.01 4.52
N HIS A 486 25.23 11.08 3.65
CA HIS A 486 24.38 9.97 3.25
C HIS A 486 24.82 9.31 1.93
N GLY A 487 25.93 9.76 1.34
CA GLY A 487 26.42 9.27 0.05
C GLY A 487 25.77 9.96 -1.15
N LEU A 488 26.61 10.30 -2.13
CA LEU A 488 26.21 10.97 -3.37
C LEU A 488 26.22 9.97 -4.53
N HIS A 489 25.17 9.99 -5.35
CA HIS A 489 25.00 9.13 -6.51
C HIS A 489 24.80 9.96 -7.79
N PRO A 490 25.17 9.41 -8.97
CA PRO A 490 24.83 10.03 -10.24
C PRO A 490 23.32 10.14 -10.43
N ARG A 491 22.86 11.21 -11.11
CA ARG A 491 21.42 11.50 -11.27
C ARG A 491 20.61 10.39 -11.98
N TYR A 492 21.28 9.52 -12.75
CA TYR A 492 20.64 8.41 -13.46
C TYR A 492 20.44 7.13 -12.61
N THR A 493 20.92 7.10 -11.36
CA THR A 493 20.89 5.90 -10.49
C THR A 493 19.46 5.36 -10.30
N HIS A 494 18.47 6.23 -10.12
CA HIS A 494 17.07 5.82 -10.03
C HIS A 494 16.58 5.06 -11.27
N PHE A 495 16.96 5.50 -12.47
CA PHE A 495 16.50 4.90 -13.72
C PHE A 495 17.30 3.66 -14.15
N LEU A 496 18.64 3.70 -14.01
CA LEU A 496 19.53 2.64 -14.50
C LEU A 496 19.88 1.56 -13.47
N ILE A 497 19.66 1.80 -12.17
CA ILE A 497 20.01 0.85 -11.10
C ILE A 497 18.76 0.52 -10.27
N ASN A 498 18.07 1.52 -9.72
CA ASN A 498 16.99 1.27 -8.76
C ASN A 498 15.73 0.69 -9.44
N LEU A 499 15.30 1.19 -10.60
CA LEU A 499 14.16 0.59 -11.33
C LEU A 499 14.43 -0.86 -11.80
N PRO A 500 15.58 -1.20 -12.41
CA PRO A 500 15.94 -2.60 -12.67
C PRO A 500 16.00 -3.48 -11.43
N LEU A 501 16.48 -2.95 -10.29
CA LEU A 501 16.52 -3.69 -9.02
C LEU A 501 15.10 -3.98 -8.49
N LEU A 502 14.18 -3.03 -8.55
CA LEU A 502 12.81 -3.18 -8.05
C LEU A 502 11.92 -4.04 -8.97
N LEU A 503 12.10 -3.91 -10.29
CA LEU A 503 11.22 -4.52 -11.29
C LEU A 503 11.82 -5.77 -11.97
N GLY A 504 13.13 -5.98 -11.88
CA GLY A 504 13.81 -7.12 -12.50
C GLY A 504 13.40 -7.33 -13.95
N PRO A 505 12.95 -8.53 -14.36
CA PRO A 505 12.48 -8.81 -15.72
C PRO A 505 11.31 -7.92 -16.19
N LEU A 506 10.49 -7.39 -15.27
CA LEU A 506 9.35 -6.52 -15.60
C LEU A 506 9.79 -5.11 -16.03
N PHE A 507 11.05 -4.72 -15.76
CA PHE A 507 11.62 -3.45 -16.20
C PHE A 507 11.54 -3.29 -17.74
N ILE A 508 11.83 -4.35 -18.50
CA ILE A 508 11.80 -4.29 -19.97
C ILE A 508 10.37 -4.07 -20.51
N PRO A 509 9.34 -4.87 -20.13
CA PRO A 509 7.93 -4.55 -20.41
C PRO A 509 7.51 -3.14 -19.99
N PHE A 510 7.93 -2.67 -18.81
CA PHE A 510 7.61 -1.33 -18.30
C PHE A 510 8.17 -0.22 -19.21
N ILE A 511 9.46 -0.30 -19.58
CA ILE A 511 10.10 0.69 -20.46
C ILE A 511 9.47 0.67 -21.87
N ILE A 512 9.18 -0.52 -22.42
CA ILE A 512 8.50 -0.64 -23.72
C ILE A 512 7.16 0.10 -23.70
N VAL A 513 6.33 -0.08 -22.67
CA VAL A 513 5.04 0.62 -22.55
C VAL A 513 5.23 2.13 -22.41
N CYS A 514 6.21 2.58 -21.63
CA CYS A 514 6.50 4.01 -21.48
C CYS A 514 6.91 4.65 -22.81
N ILE A 515 7.79 4.01 -23.59
CA ILE A 515 8.20 4.48 -24.93
C ILE A 515 7.00 4.48 -25.89
N MET A 516 6.24 3.38 -25.95
CA MET A 516 5.04 3.30 -26.81
C MET A 516 4.01 4.39 -26.48
N SER A 517 3.80 4.68 -25.20
CA SER A 517 2.89 5.72 -24.71
C SER A 517 3.36 7.11 -25.16
N LEU A 518 4.64 7.43 -25.01
CA LEU A 518 5.22 8.71 -25.44
C LEU A 518 5.19 8.88 -26.97
N VAL A 519 5.50 7.84 -27.74
CA VAL A 519 5.40 7.87 -29.21
C VAL A 519 3.95 8.02 -29.69
N GLN A 520 2.97 7.43 -28.98
CA GLN A 520 1.56 7.58 -29.29
C GLN A 520 1.02 9.01 -29.08
N LEU A 521 1.64 9.81 -28.19
CA LEU A 521 1.32 11.23 -28.02
C LEU A 521 1.76 12.09 -29.21
N LEU A 522 2.82 11.69 -29.93
CA LEU A 522 3.30 12.37 -31.13
C LEU A 522 2.44 12.03 -32.37
N ASN A 523 1.80 10.86 -32.39
CA ASN A 523 1.07 10.33 -33.54
C ASN A 523 -0.42 10.71 -33.54
N LYS A 524 -0.87 11.41 -34.60
CA LYS A 524 -2.24 11.95 -34.78
C LYS A 524 -3.42 10.97 -34.95
N SER A 525 -3.24 9.64 -34.82
CA SER A 525 -4.33 8.67 -35.12
C SER A 525 -5.55 8.71 -34.15
N ASP A 526 -6.69 8.21 -34.62
CA ASP A 526 -8.03 8.56 -34.12
C ASP A 526 -8.44 8.03 -32.73
N ASN A 527 -7.76 7.01 -32.19
CA ASN A 527 -8.10 6.39 -30.90
C ASN A 527 -7.69 7.25 -29.68
N LYS A 528 -8.30 8.43 -29.56
CA LYS A 528 -7.95 9.51 -28.62
C LYS A 528 -8.06 9.12 -27.14
N THR A 529 -9.10 8.37 -26.76
CA THR A 529 -9.39 8.00 -25.36
C THR A 529 -8.36 7.01 -24.81
N SER A 530 -8.05 5.94 -25.54
CA SER A 530 -7.08 4.91 -25.13
C SER A 530 -5.67 5.47 -24.97
N LYS A 531 -5.25 6.36 -25.90
CA LYS A 531 -3.99 7.10 -25.82
C LYS A 531 -3.90 7.98 -24.57
N SER A 532 -4.95 8.76 -24.28
CA SER A 532 -4.97 9.65 -23.12
C SER A 532 -4.84 8.88 -21.81
N ASN A 533 -5.51 7.74 -21.69
CA ASN A 533 -5.45 6.93 -20.48
C ASN A 533 -4.06 6.30 -20.30
N LEU A 534 -3.46 5.74 -21.35
CA LEU A 534 -2.09 5.19 -21.26
C LEU A 534 -1.06 6.28 -20.89
N ALA A 535 -1.18 7.47 -21.49
CA ALA A 535 -0.32 8.61 -21.19
C ALA A 535 -0.42 9.05 -19.72
N TRP A 536 -1.63 9.18 -19.17
CA TRP A 536 -1.82 9.50 -17.75
C TRP A 536 -1.10 8.51 -16.83
N MET A 537 -1.28 7.20 -17.05
CA MET A 537 -0.60 6.17 -16.25
C MET A 537 0.92 6.21 -16.42
N THR A 538 1.44 6.49 -17.62
CA THR A 538 2.88 6.71 -17.85
C THR A 538 3.41 7.93 -17.10
N PHE A 539 2.69 9.06 -17.08
CA PHE A 539 3.12 10.23 -16.31
C PHE A 539 3.08 9.99 -14.80
N MET A 540 2.09 9.25 -14.29
CA MET A 540 2.05 8.85 -12.87
C MET A 540 3.26 7.99 -12.44
N ALA A 541 3.89 7.27 -13.38
CA ALA A 541 5.12 6.52 -13.12
C ALA A 541 6.39 7.35 -13.32
N LEU A 542 6.50 8.12 -14.42
CA LEU A 542 7.74 8.80 -14.79
C LEU A 542 7.98 10.10 -14.01
N VAL A 543 6.94 10.87 -13.66
CA VAL A 543 7.12 12.14 -12.94
C VAL A 543 7.79 11.94 -11.56
N PRO A 544 7.37 10.99 -10.71
CA PRO A 544 8.07 10.72 -9.45
C PRO A 544 9.52 10.27 -9.65
N VAL A 545 9.79 9.39 -10.62
CA VAL A 545 11.14 8.91 -10.93
C VAL A 545 12.05 10.06 -11.34
N LEU A 546 11.60 10.93 -12.26
CA LEU A 546 12.37 12.07 -12.73
C LEU A 546 12.58 13.14 -11.65
N ALA A 547 11.54 13.44 -10.85
CA ALA A 547 11.63 14.42 -9.77
C ALA A 547 12.60 13.97 -8.67
N LEU A 548 12.55 12.70 -8.25
CA LEU A 548 13.47 12.15 -7.26
C LEU A 548 14.90 12.00 -7.81
N SER A 549 15.06 11.81 -9.13
CA SER A 549 16.36 11.78 -9.81
C SER A 549 17.13 13.12 -9.80
N VAL A 550 16.48 14.23 -9.41
CA VAL A 550 17.16 15.53 -9.24
C VAL A 550 18.09 15.53 -8.03
N PHE A 551 17.69 14.85 -6.95
CA PHE A 551 18.46 14.76 -5.72
C PHE A 551 19.66 13.80 -5.88
N PRO A 552 20.83 14.11 -5.30
CA PRO A 552 22.03 13.28 -5.46
C PRO A 552 22.00 12.02 -4.61
N HIS A 553 21.25 11.99 -3.50
CA HIS A 553 21.08 10.81 -2.68
C HIS A 553 19.90 9.97 -3.21
N GLN A 554 20.16 8.75 -3.69
CA GLN A 554 19.20 7.97 -4.50
C GLN A 554 19.18 6.49 -4.12
N GLU A 555 18.16 6.07 -3.39
CA GLU A 555 17.98 4.68 -2.95
C GLU A 555 16.76 3.99 -3.59
N PRO A 556 16.77 2.65 -3.76
CA PRO A 556 15.63 1.93 -4.33
C PRO A 556 14.35 2.08 -3.49
N ARG A 557 14.48 2.17 -2.16
CA ARG A 557 13.34 2.38 -1.25
C ARG A 557 12.57 3.68 -1.50
N PHE A 558 13.15 4.69 -2.14
CA PHE A 558 12.41 5.93 -2.45
C PHE A 558 11.42 5.75 -3.60
N LEU A 559 11.55 4.71 -4.44
CA LEU A 559 10.63 4.46 -5.57
C LEU A 559 9.53 3.43 -5.26
N ILE A 560 9.59 2.74 -4.11
CA ILE A 560 8.59 1.71 -3.77
C ILE A 560 7.13 2.23 -3.68
N PRO A 561 6.82 3.52 -3.38
CA PRO A 561 5.44 3.98 -3.40
C PRO A 561 4.76 3.78 -4.76
N ALA A 562 5.49 3.95 -5.86
CA ALA A 562 4.96 3.84 -7.22
C ALA A 562 4.89 2.40 -7.78
N LEU A 563 5.25 1.36 -7.00
CA LEU A 563 5.24 -0.04 -7.46
C LEU A 563 3.90 -0.48 -8.08
N PRO A 564 2.70 -0.16 -7.53
CA PRO A 564 1.43 -0.51 -8.16
C PRO A 564 1.32 -0.01 -9.62
N ILE A 565 1.85 1.19 -9.88
CA ILE A 565 1.79 1.86 -11.17
C ILE A 565 2.79 1.23 -12.14
N PHE A 566 4.02 0.98 -11.69
CA PHE A 566 5.05 0.27 -12.47
C PHE A 566 4.58 -1.13 -12.87
N VAL A 567 3.96 -1.86 -11.92
CA VAL A 567 3.46 -3.22 -12.15
C VAL A 567 2.31 -3.24 -13.15
N VAL A 568 1.31 -2.35 -13.05
CA VAL A 568 0.20 -2.29 -14.03
C VAL A 568 0.71 -1.89 -15.42
N LEU A 569 1.66 -0.95 -15.53
CA LEU A 569 2.28 -0.62 -16.81
C LEU A 569 2.96 -1.84 -17.45
N GLY A 570 3.87 -2.52 -16.73
CA GLY A 570 4.55 -3.71 -17.24
C GLY A 570 3.59 -4.88 -17.55
N ALA A 571 2.54 -5.05 -16.73
CA ALA A 571 1.52 -6.09 -16.90
C ALA A 571 0.77 -5.98 -18.24
N LYS A 572 0.67 -4.77 -18.83
CA LYS A 572 0.03 -4.56 -20.14
C LYS A 572 0.70 -5.43 -21.22
N ILE A 573 2.04 -5.38 -21.33
CA ILE A 573 2.80 -6.20 -22.29
C ILE A 573 2.85 -7.67 -21.86
N VAL A 574 3.11 -7.97 -20.59
CA VAL A 574 3.17 -9.36 -20.08
C VAL A 574 1.85 -10.12 -20.30
N SER A 575 0.71 -9.42 -20.21
CA SER A 575 -0.60 -10.03 -20.45
C SER A 575 -0.78 -10.48 -21.90
N ALA A 576 -0.27 -9.70 -22.87
CA ALA A 576 -0.39 -9.90 -24.31
C ALA A 576 0.78 -10.68 -24.95
N MET A 577 1.80 -11.06 -24.18
CA MET A 577 3.01 -11.72 -24.67
C MET A 577 2.74 -13.14 -25.19
N THR A 578 2.93 -13.36 -26.50
CA THR A 578 2.96 -14.69 -27.14
C THR A 578 3.90 -14.67 -28.36
N PRO A 579 4.95 -15.52 -28.45
CA PRO A 579 5.49 -16.42 -27.44
C PRO A 579 6.26 -15.69 -26.31
N GLY A 580 6.88 -16.41 -25.38
CA GLY A 580 7.77 -15.85 -24.34
C GLY A 580 7.18 -15.70 -22.93
N LYS A 581 5.87 -15.88 -22.75
CA LYS A 581 5.17 -15.70 -21.46
C LYS A 581 5.64 -16.63 -20.35
N VAL A 582 5.91 -17.90 -20.68
CA VAL A 582 6.41 -18.92 -19.73
C VAL A 582 7.83 -18.59 -19.23
N PRO A 583 8.85 -18.39 -20.10
CA PRO A 583 10.18 -18.02 -19.62
C PRO A 583 10.20 -16.66 -18.90
N PHE A 584 9.34 -15.71 -19.26
CA PHE A 584 9.15 -14.48 -18.47
C PHE A 584 8.73 -14.79 -17.02
N TYR A 585 7.68 -15.61 -16.81
CA TYR A 585 7.25 -15.94 -15.45
C TYR A 585 8.27 -16.78 -14.67
N ALA A 586 9.01 -17.67 -15.35
CA ALA A 586 10.09 -18.43 -14.72
C ALA A 586 11.22 -17.50 -14.23
N LEU A 587 11.65 -16.55 -15.08
CA LEU A 587 12.68 -15.57 -14.72
C LEU A 587 12.20 -14.59 -13.65
N TRP A 588 10.93 -14.15 -13.72
CA TRP A 588 10.28 -13.33 -12.69
C TRP A 588 10.25 -14.05 -11.33
N ALA A 589 9.84 -15.32 -11.30
CA ALA A 589 9.83 -16.11 -10.08
C ALA A 589 11.25 -16.28 -9.51
N LEU A 590 12.22 -16.67 -10.34
CA LEU A 590 13.62 -16.82 -9.94
C LEU A 590 14.20 -15.54 -9.35
N PHE A 591 13.99 -14.40 -10.03
CA PHE A 591 14.45 -13.09 -9.57
C PHE A 591 13.87 -12.72 -8.20
N ASN A 592 12.55 -12.84 -8.04
CA ASN A 592 11.88 -12.47 -6.80
C ASN A 592 12.18 -13.44 -5.65
N ILE A 593 12.36 -14.73 -5.91
CA ILE A 593 12.83 -15.70 -4.91
C ILE A 593 14.24 -15.34 -4.44
N ILE A 594 15.18 -15.09 -5.35
CA ILE A 594 16.57 -14.71 -5.00
C ILE A 594 16.58 -13.43 -4.17
N LEU A 595 15.89 -12.36 -4.58
CA LEU A 595 15.90 -11.11 -3.82
C LEU A 595 15.11 -11.20 -2.50
N THR A 596 14.09 -12.06 -2.40
CA THR A 596 13.42 -12.34 -1.11
C THR A 596 14.35 -13.08 -0.16
N LEU A 597 15.15 -14.03 -0.64
CA LEU A 597 16.19 -14.70 0.17
C LEU A 597 17.29 -13.72 0.60
N VAL A 598 17.79 -12.90 -0.32
CA VAL A 598 18.84 -11.91 -0.02
C VAL A 598 18.35 -10.89 1.01
N TYR A 599 17.28 -10.14 0.74
CA TYR A 599 16.83 -9.06 1.62
C TYR A 599 16.03 -9.54 2.85
N GLY A 600 15.30 -10.65 2.73
CA GLY A 600 14.50 -11.21 3.82
C GLY A 600 15.31 -12.10 4.78
N TYR A 601 16.30 -12.84 4.30
CA TYR A 601 16.94 -13.92 5.07
C TYR A 601 18.46 -13.87 5.16
N MET A 602 19.19 -13.12 4.32
CA MET A 602 20.67 -13.12 4.34
C MET A 602 21.27 -11.77 4.75
N HIS A 603 20.86 -10.68 4.09
CA HIS A 603 21.44 -9.34 4.27
C HIS A 603 21.31 -8.88 5.72
N GLN A 604 22.46 -8.73 6.40
CA GLN A 604 22.59 -8.37 7.81
C GLN A 604 21.77 -9.28 8.79
N ALA A 605 21.35 -10.47 8.37
CA ALA A 605 20.29 -11.23 9.03
C ALA A 605 20.61 -11.72 10.46
N ALA A 606 21.85 -12.09 10.75
CA ALA A 606 22.24 -12.50 12.10
C ALA A 606 22.16 -11.41 13.18
N MET A 607 21.91 -10.13 12.83
CA MET A 607 21.87 -9.04 13.81
C MET A 607 20.77 -9.22 14.88
N ILE A 608 19.54 -9.54 14.47
CA ILE A 608 18.42 -9.72 15.42
C ILE A 608 18.63 -10.97 16.31
N PRO A 609 19.01 -12.15 15.78
CA PRO A 609 19.42 -13.29 16.61
C PRO A 609 20.60 -13.01 17.55
N ALA A 610 21.62 -12.27 17.09
CA ALA A 610 22.78 -11.91 17.90
C ALA A 610 22.40 -11.02 19.09
N LEU A 611 21.50 -10.06 18.89
CA LEU A 611 20.94 -9.22 19.97
C LEU A 611 20.12 -10.06 20.97
N SER A 612 19.33 -11.03 20.50
CA SER A 612 18.58 -11.95 21.36
C SER A 612 19.51 -12.83 22.23
N ILE A 613 20.58 -13.37 21.64
CA ILE A 613 21.61 -14.14 22.38
C ILE A 613 22.36 -13.24 23.36
N TYR A 614 22.65 -11.99 22.99
CA TYR A 614 23.31 -11.03 23.86
C TYR A 614 22.42 -10.63 25.04
N GLN A 615 21.13 -10.35 24.80
CA GLN A 615 20.12 -10.13 25.83
C GLN A 615 20.09 -11.30 26.84
N GLN A 616 20.01 -12.55 26.36
CA GLN A 616 19.99 -13.72 27.24
C GLN A 616 21.26 -13.81 28.11
N LYS A 617 22.44 -13.54 27.54
CA LYS A 617 23.71 -13.49 28.29
C LYS A 617 23.68 -12.42 29.38
N LEU A 618 23.20 -11.21 29.07
CA LEU A 618 23.03 -10.12 30.04
C LEU A 618 22.08 -10.54 31.19
N SER A 619 20.90 -11.07 30.87
CA SER A 619 19.93 -11.53 31.88
C SER A 619 20.41 -12.72 32.73
N SER A 620 21.29 -13.56 32.20
CA SER A 620 21.86 -14.72 32.91
C SER A 620 23.02 -14.35 33.84
N SER A 621 23.60 -13.15 33.68
CA SER A 621 24.68 -12.67 34.54
C SER A 621 24.11 -12.26 35.89
N SER A 622 24.26 -13.12 36.90
CA SER A 622 23.89 -12.86 38.30
C SER A 622 24.60 -11.66 38.95
N HIS A 623 25.53 -11.02 38.24
CA HIS A 623 26.24 -9.82 38.65
C HIS A 623 25.78 -8.61 37.82
N LEU A 624 24.71 -7.94 38.26
CA LEU A 624 24.29 -6.63 37.73
C LEU A 624 25.38 -5.54 37.87
N SER A 625 26.47 -5.82 38.60
CA SER A 625 27.57 -4.89 38.88
C SER A 625 28.69 -4.85 37.83
N LYS A 626 28.62 -5.64 36.75
CA LYS A 626 29.66 -5.66 35.71
C LYS A 626 29.34 -4.72 34.55
N ASN A 627 30.32 -3.95 34.10
CA ASN A 627 30.18 -3.10 32.93
C ASN A 627 30.34 -3.91 31.64
N HIS A 628 29.32 -3.92 30.80
CA HIS A 628 29.33 -4.60 29.52
C HIS A 628 29.60 -3.61 28.38
N HIS A 629 30.48 -3.99 27.45
CA HIS A 629 30.72 -3.23 26.22
C HIS A 629 30.41 -4.11 25.01
N ALA A 630 29.62 -3.60 24.08
CA ALA A 630 29.27 -4.28 22.83
C ALA A 630 29.79 -3.47 21.64
N ILE A 631 30.78 -4.00 20.91
CA ILE A 631 31.41 -3.36 19.77
C ILE A 631 30.89 -4.01 18.49
N PHE A 632 30.22 -3.25 17.63
CA PHE A 632 29.64 -3.70 16.36
C PHE A 632 30.48 -3.16 15.20
N TYR A 633 31.23 -4.04 14.53
CA TYR A 633 32.18 -3.66 13.48
C TYR A 633 31.81 -4.28 12.13
N LYS A 634 31.71 -3.46 11.08
CA LYS A 634 31.26 -3.85 9.73
C LYS A 634 29.84 -4.44 9.66
N THR A 635 28.99 -4.03 10.59
CA THR A 635 27.56 -4.37 10.66
C THR A 635 26.73 -3.09 10.73
N TYR A 636 25.43 -3.17 10.42
CA TYR A 636 24.51 -2.06 10.70
C TYR A 636 24.42 -1.76 12.21
N PRO A 637 24.10 -0.51 12.60
CA PRO A 637 23.81 -0.15 13.98
C PRO A 637 22.72 -1.07 14.58
N PRO A 638 22.91 -1.60 15.79
CA PRO A 638 21.94 -2.49 16.42
C PRO A 638 20.73 -1.71 16.95
N PRO A 639 19.48 -2.11 16.64
CA PRO A 639 18.30 -1.54 17.31
C PRO A 639 18.34 -1.87 18.81
N ARG A 640 18.48 -0.85 19.66
CA ARG A 640 18.78 -1.02 21.09
C ARG A 640 17.54 -1.43 21.88
N HIS A 641 16.35 -0.97 21.45
CA HIS A 641 15.07 -1.40 22.03
C HIS A 641 14.89 -2.93 22.05
N LEU A 642 15.52 -3.67 21.12
CA LEU A 642 15.45 -5.13 21.06
C LEU A 642 16.25 -5.84 22.17
N LEU A 643 17.12 -5.14 22.91
CA LEU A 643 17.76 -5.69 24.11
C LEU A 643 16.79 -5.75 25.30
N LEU A 644 15.67 -5.01 25.26
CA LEU A 644 14.62 -5.00 26.29
C LEU A 644 15.13 -4.70 27.71
N LEU A 645 16.24 -3.97 27.83
CA LEU A 645 16.83 -3.54 29.09
C LEU A 645 16.01 -2.39 29.67
N ARG A 646 15.80 -2.37 30.99
CA ARG A 646 15.19 -1.21 31.67
C ARG A 646 16.24 -0.12 31.90
N PRO A 647 15.85 1.17 31.91
CA PRO A 647 16.72 2.31 32.24
C PRO A 647 17.34 2.31 33.65
N GLU A 648 17.05 1.30 34.47
CA GLU A 648 17.62 1.11 35.82
C GLU A 648 18.87 0.19 35.79
N ASN A 649 19.05 -0.60 34.73
CA ASN A 649 20.07 -1.67 34.63
C ASN A 649 21.24 -1.28 33.69
N VAL A 650 21.69 -0.02 33.73
CA VAL A 650 22.42 0.67 32.63
C VAL A 650 23.93 0.35 32.53
N ASN A 651 24.34 -0.87 32.85
CA ASN A 651 25.75 -1.28 32.72
C ASN A 651 26.08 -1.83 31.32
N VAL A 652 25.55 -1.21 30.26
CA VAL A 652 25.79 -1.61 28.85
C VAL A 652 26.13 -0.39 28.00
N SER A 653 27.34 -0.38 27.42
CA SER A 653 27.74 0.59 26.39
C SER A 653 27.84 -0.07 25.01
N ILE A 654 27.34 0.61 23.97
CA ILE A 654 27.32 0.11 22.59
C ILE A 654 28.18 1.03 21.72
N HIS A 655 29.10 0.43 20.98
CA HIS A 655 30.07 1.10 20.13
C HIS A 655 29.80 0.70 18.68
N GLU A 656 29.42 1.65 17.85
CA GLU A 656 28.92 1.43 16.49
C GLU A 656 29.98 1.84 15.47
N LEU A 657 30.54 0.86 14.76
CA LEU A 657 31.66 1.01 13.83
C LEU A 657 31.29 0.51 12.43
N ALA A 658 30.09 0.90 11.97
CA ALA A 658 29.66 0.75 10.58
C ALA A 658 30.52 1.64 9.67
N GLY A 659 30.94 1.12 8.52
CA GLY A 659 31.82 1.78 7.56
C GLY A 659 33.29 1.96 8.01
N ALA A 660 33.54 2.11 9.32
CA ALA A 660 34.82 2.49 9.91
C ALA A 660 36.03 1.65 9.45
N PRO A 661 37.24 2.24 9.35
CA PRO A 661 38.47 1.49 9.08
C PRO A 661 38.90 0.66 10.30
N ILE A 662 39.83 -0.27 10.08
CA ILE A 662 40.32 -1.15 11.15
C ILE A 662 41.04 -0.37 12.26
N ASP A 663 41.71 0.74 11.94
CA ASP A 663 42.45 1.53 12.92
C ASP A 663 41.54 2.16 13.98
N THR A 664 40.35 2.64 13.57
CA THR A 664 39.31 3.13 14.49
C THR A 664 38.81 2.00 15.40
N PHE A 665 38.59 0.79 14.86
CA PHE A 665 38.25 -0.38 15.67
C PHE A 665 39.34 -0.72 16.70
N LEU A 666 40.62 -0.68 16.30
CA LEU A 666 41.74 -0.92 17.22
C LEU A 666 41.85 0.16 18.30
N GLN A 667 41.56 1.41 17.98
CA GLN A 667 41.48 2.50 18.95
C GLN A 667 40.36 2.25 19.96
N THR A 668 39.12 2.01 19.50
CA THR A 668 37.97 1.73 20.39
C THR A 668 38.23 0.51 21.29
N VAL A 669 38.84 -0.56 20.77
CA VAL A 669 39.23 -1.73 21.58
C VAL A 669 40.25 -1.37 22.67
N LYS A 670 41.23 -0.52 22.38
CA LYS A 670 42.23 -0.06 23.37
C LYS A 670 41.60 0.84 24.43
N GLU A 671 40.72 1.76 24.03
CA GLU A 671 39.97 2.64 24.94
C GLU A 671 39.05 1.84 25.87
N VAL A 672 38.27 0.91 25.32
CA VAL A 672 37.46 -0.01 26.12
C VAL A 672 38.33 -0.86 27.04
N GLN A 673 39.46 -1.38 26.55
CA GLN A 673 40.38 -2.18 27.37
C GLN A 673 40.94 -1.39 28.57
N SER A 674 41.31 -0.11 28.42
CA SER A 674 41.84 0.68 29.54
C SER A 674 40.79 0.95 30.62
N VAL A 675 39.52 1.13 30.23
CA VAL A 675 38.38 1.20 31.17
C VAL A 675 38.16 -0.16 31.87
N CYS A 676 38.24 -1.26 31.11
CA CYS A 676 38.06 -2.62 31.61
C CYS A 676 39.18 -3.14 32.51
N GLN A 677 40.36 -2.52 32.52
CA GLN A 677 41.44 -2.90 33.44
C GLN A 677 41.18 -2.44 34.88
N ASN A 678 40.40 -1.36 35.06
CA ASN A 678 40.14 -0.74 36.37
C ASN A 678 38.80 -1.18 37.00
N SER A 679 38.00 -2.00 36.31
CA SER A 679 36.66 -2.38 36.75
C SER A 679 36.24 -3.75 36.17
N GLN A 680 35.41 -4.52 36.88
CA GLN A 680 34.96 -5.82 36.36
C GLN A 680 34.07 -5.63 35.13
N CYS A 681 34.62 -5.92 33.95
CA CYS A 681 33.96 -5.70 32.67
C CYS A 681 33.89 -6.96 31.81
N GLN A 682 32.95 -6.97 30.87
CA GLN A 682 32.86 -8.00 29.85
C GLN A 682 32.60 -7.38 28.47
N VAL A 683 33.47 -7.70 27.51
CA VAL A 683 33.46 -7.07 26.19
C VAL A 683 33.05 -8.09 25.13
N TYR A 684 32.09 -7.72 24.31
CA TYR A 684 31.59 -8.50 23.18
C TYR A 684 31.89 -7.76 21.88
N VAL A 685 32.47 -8.45 20.91
CA VAL A 685 32.73 -7.90 19.57
C VAL A 685 31.89 -8.68 18.56
N PHE A 686 30.99 -7.97 17.88
CA PHE A 686 30.12 -8.47 16.82
C PHE A 686 30.77 -8.10 15.48
N VAL A 687 31.16 -9.10 14.71
CA VAL A 687 32.01 -8.91 13.53
C VAL A 687 31.75 -9.97 12.45
N PRO A 688 31.60 -9.60 11.16
CA PRO A 688 31.48 -10.58 10.08
C PRO A 688 32.66 -11.55 10.02
N SER A 689 32.40 -12.82 9.71
CA SER A 689 33.43 -13.86 9.58
C SER A 689 34.56 -13.45 8.65
N THR A 690 34.26 -12.81 7.53
CA THR A 690 35.23 -12.38 6.51
C THR A 690 36.41 -11.57 7.08
N VAL A 691 36.16 -10.74 8.10
CA VAL A 691 37.20 -9.89 8.76
C VAL A 691 37.61 -10.39 10.15
N THR A 692 36.96 -11.44 10.67
CA THR A 692 37.29 -12.05 11.97
C THR A 692 38.77 -12.48 12.08
N PRO A 693 39.41 -13.13 11.07
CA PRO A 693 40.83 -13.48 11.14
C PRO A 693 41.77 -12.27 11.18
N GLN A 694 41.34 -11.09 10.70
CA GLN A 694 42.12 -9.86 10.83
C GLN A 694 41.99 -9.30 12.25
N VAL A 695 40.75 -9.22 12.77
CA VAL A 695 40.46 -8.75 14.14
C VAL A 695 41.17 -9.60 15.20
N LEU A 696 41.16 -10.92 15.08
CA LEU A 696 41.81 -11.83 16.05
C LEU A 696 43.33 -11.62 16.14
N LYS A 697 44.02 -11.26 15.05
CA LYS A 697 45.47 -10.98 15.06
C LYS A 697 45.85 -9.79 15.95
N TYR A 698 44.93 -8.85 16.15
CA TYR A 698 45.13 -7.67 16.99
C TYR A 698 44.58 -7.82 18.42
N LEU A 699 44.06 -9.01 18.76
CA LEU A 699 43.57 -9.36 20.10
C LEU A 699 44.42 -10.43 20.83
N PRO A 700 45.76 -10.51 20.65
CA PRO A 700 46.55 -11.58 21.27
C PRO A 700 46.54 -11.49 22.80
N GLY A 701 46.60 -12.64 23.46
CA GLY A 701 46.76 -12.75 24.92
C GLY A 701 45.47 -12.75 25.76
N LYS A 702 44.28 -12.82 25.15
CA LYS A 702 42.99 -12.86 25.86
C LYS A 702 42.35 -14.25 25.80
N LYS A 703 41.55 -14.63 26.81
CA LYS A 703 40.63 -15.77 26.69
C LYS A 703 39.51 -15.38 25.73
N ILE A 704 39.49 -16.03 24.56
CA ILE A 704 38.58 -15.73 23.47
C ILE A 704 37.58 -16.89 23.34
N ASN A 705 36.28 -16.60 23.44
CA ASN A 705 35.22 -17.52 23.06
C ASN A 705 34.43 -16.93 21.89
N THR A 706 34.27 -17.69 20.81
CA THR A 706 33.63 -17.21 19.57
C THR A 706 32.39 -18.04 19.28
N THR A 707 31.23 -17.39 19.13
CA THR A 707 29.99 -18.03 18.68
C THR A 707 29.55 -17.44 17.35
N SER A 708 29.45 -18.28 16.31
CA SER A 708 29.02 -17.90 14.95
C SER A 708 27.51 -18.02 14.77
N ILE A 709 26.90 -17.09 14.05
CA ILE A 709 25.48 -17.08 13.68
C ILE A 709 25.37 -16.87 12.18
N CYS A 710 24.68 -17.79 11.50
CA CYS A 710 24.50 -17.79 10.05
C CYS A 710 23.00 -17.88 9.73
N PRO A 711 22.54 -17.34 8.58
CA PRO A 711 23.29 -16.53 7.62
C PRO A 711 23.44 -15.06 8.04
N HIS A 712 24.47 -14.40 7.51
CA HIS A 712 24.73 -12.97 7.61
C HIS A 712 25.56 -12.50 6.43
N LEU A 713 24.94 -11.76 5.51
CA LEU A 713 25.60 -11.12 4.39
C LEU A 713 25.79 -9.62 4.71
N SER A 714 27.03 -9.20 4.96
CA SER A 714 27.37 -7.78 5.12
C SER A 714 27.96 -7.23 3.82
N MET A 715 27.40 -6.13 3.31
CA MET A 715 27.95 -5.44 2.13
C MET A 715 29.19 -4.59 2.47
N GLU A 716 29.47 -4.37 3.76
CA GLU A 716 30.69 -3.69 4.20
C GLU A 716 31.90 -4.64 4.33
N ALA A 717 31.63 -5.95 4.37
CA ALA A 717 32.61 -7.03 4.42
C ALA A 717 32.10 -8.24 3.61
N PRO A 718 31.93 -8.08 2.27
CA PRO A 718 31.27 -9.08 1.44
C PRO A 718 32.06 -10.40 1.40
N PRO A 719 31.36 -11.55 1.27
CA PRO A 719 32.00 -12.86 1.22
C PRO A 719 32.98 -12.95 0.04
N ARG A 720 34.06 -13.73 0.20
CA ARG A 720 35.18 -13.82 -0.75
C ARG A 720 34.85 -14.71 -1.96
N LEU A 721 33.70 -14.47 -2.59
CA LEU A 721 33.15 -15.20 -3.74
C LEU A 721 34.17 -15.37 -4.88
N TRP A 722 34.98 -14.34 -5.16
CA TRP A 722 36.00 -14.40 -6.21
C TRP A 722 37.19 -15.30 -5.85
N ALA A 723 37.52 -15.43 -4.56
CA ALA A 723 38.55 -16.38 -4.10
C ALA A 723 38.03 -17.82 -4.22
N TRP A 724 36.77 -18.06 -3.83
CA TRP A 724 36.08 -19.34 -4.02
C TRP A 724 35.97 -19.73 -5.51
N TRP A 725 35.53 -18.82 -6.37
CA TRP A 725 35.45 -19.04 -7.82
C TRP A 725 36.81 -19.40 -8.44
N LYS A 726 37.90 -18.80 -7.93
CA LYS A 726 39.29 -19.12 -8.31
C LYS A 726 39.86 -20.35 -7.58
N LYS A 727 39.05 -21.12 -6.85
CA LYS A 727 39.45 -22.29 -6.04
C LYS A 727 40.56 -22.00 -5.01
N ARG A 728 40.65 -20.75 -4.54
CA ARG A 728 41.59 -20.29 -3.48
C ARG A 728 40.98 -20.32 -2.09
N LEU A 729 39.72 -20.72 -1.98
CA LEU A 729 38.91 -20.77 -0.77
C LEU A 729 37.97 -21.98 -0.92
N SER A 730 37.77 -22.75 0.15
CA SER A 730 36.82 -23.87 0.09
C SER A 730 35.37 -23.36 0.00
N PHE A 731 34.43 -24.23 -0.36
CA PHE A 731 33.01 -23.88 -0.30
C PHE A 731 32.57 -23.64 1.15
N GLU A 732 33.06 -24.42 2.10
CA GLU A 732 32.76 -24.28 3.53
C GLU A 732 33.24 -22.93 4.07
N ASP A 733 34.48 -22.51 3.77
CA ASP A 733 34.99 -21.20 4.14
C ASP A 733 34.18 -20.04 3.54
N MET A 734 33.69 -20.22 2.30
CA MET A 734 32.85 -19.23 1.62
C MET A 734 31.43 -19.16 2.21
N ILE A 735 30.89 -20.29 2.71
CA ILE A 735 29.65 -20.29 3.50
C ILE A 735 29.90 -19.63 4.87
N MET A 736 31.04 -19.91 5.52
CA MET A 736 31.41 -19.31 6.80
C MET A 736 31.62 -17.80 6.72
N ASP A 737 32.10 -17.25 5.59
CA ASP A 737 32.14 -15.81 5.31
C ASP A 737 30.75 -15.16 5.43
N MET A 738 29.66 -15.91 5.18
CA MET A 738 28.27 -15.45 5.33
C MET A 738 27.72 -15.70 6.76
N CYS A 739 28.53 -15.45 7.79
CA CYS A 739 28.15 -15.54 9.20
C CYS A 739 28.65 -14.33 9.99
N LEU A 740 27.99 -14.07 11.13
CA LEU A 740 28.39 -13.08 12.12
C LEU A 740 29.00 -13.79 13.33
N ASN A 741 30.19 -13.38 13.73
CA ASN A 741 30.85 -13.90 14.93
C ASN A 741 30.64 -12.95 16.11
N ILE A 742 30.27 -13.53 17.26
CA ILE A 742 30.29 -12.86 18.55
C ILE A 742 31.52 -13.35 19.31
N ILE A 743 32.53 -12.50 19.40
CA ILE A 743 33.77 -12.74 20.13
C ILE A 743 33.59 -12.20 21.54
N THR A 744 33.69 -13.05 22.55
CA THR A 744 33.68 -12.65 23.96
C THR A 744 35.12 -12.49 24.44
N LEU A 745 35.46 -11.31 24.96
CA LEU A 745 36.75 -10.99 25.57
C LEU A 745 36.54 -10.86 27.08
N THR A 746 37.24 -11.69 27.84
CA THR A 746 37.37 -11.55 29.30
C THR A 746 38.73 -10.97 29.63
N TYR A 747 38.72 -9.86 30.37
CA TYR A 747 39.89 -9.34 31.09
C TYR A 747 39.87 -10.01 32.45
N GLY A 748 40.97 -10.69 32.79
CA GLY A 748 41.16 -11.43 34.04
C GLY A 748 42.15 -10.74 34.95
#